data_AF-A0A972NB31-F1
#
_entry.id   AF-A0A972NB31-F1
#
_cell.length_a   1.000
_cell.length_b   1.000
_cell.length_c   1.000
_cell.angle_alpha   90.00
_cell.angle_beta   90.00
_cell.angle_gamma   90.00
#
_symmetry.space_group_name_H-M   'P 1'
#
loop_
_entity.id
_entity.type
_entity.pdbx_description
1 polymer ?
#
loop_
_entity_poly.entity_id
_entity_poly.type
_entity_poly.pdbx_seq_one_letter_code
_entity_poly.pdbx_strand_id
1 'polypeptide(L)'
;MIIRKAHALALKRLLQDQDDRKPFTEFATENDPVLLELARADLVRQQTPVRWVLTYAGTALAQVLRELYARGPKPYAEDEAEVGGEWVIREGRGLDAPENWPADWRWIGSEVIAMLDAADRADRVGPKAEEALLSRGLAVRIWDRAKKKEYVVLSEAGRTVLEIYHQARPHLIVDDQLANFIRSAPIGPAPASRLPLGSHEEHLLEAMRLIAYSVPVSEVVAFTALGQAVKRALQAGGFGEGTVLSGDLLWLLAQHADGEDIGSDGVALLQSLGYLDAEGELLPAGEWALEAFRLWHDGPRKDVWTLAIEAEEVEVLQTVAALWKKYDETGNEEEIPTFKRLRREMIDRKVAEYRKLLEKYGRRIKEMPRKYQAIAQKFAEAKDLARWYDDNFTLRETLYSLESFNLLASEEDARGREVFRLTDFGREVLEEQGDNPRDITSTAVKAITMTRKMFSAPAMDWWQQAHDAHLIGSAEPTRSGWMYARLAETLQRKPLLTRFELEVFHTIPARGVTEDEVYAQLEKRGEATERIRWALEKLEARHLIEILPDGNIVETATGELLDEALAGVPEGFGNPITPVMVRVLQALREVGTLYVKERKVRILPRNIKEAWKRSGLSKEAFDDALKAARVAGFVGKNAVTTAGLLVLEAVAAMNPQPDSSTLGLVQPEEAA
;
A
#
# COMPACT_ATOMS: atom_id res chain seq x y z
N MET A 1 0.19 -4.11 19.83
CA MET A 1 -0.49 -4.95 20.85
C MET A 1 0.03 -6.37 20.73
N ILE A 2 0.43 -6.98 21.85
CA ILE A 2 0.96 -8.34 21.88
C ILE A 2 0.38 -9.10 23.07
N ILE A 3 -0.19 -10.29 22.84
CA ILE A 3 -0.75 -11.14 23.90
C ILE A 3 -0.14 -12.54 23.80
N ARG A 4 0.73 -12.83 24.77
CA ARG A 4 1.39 -14.12 24.98
C ARG A 4 0.76 -14.82 26.17
N LYS A 5 1.21 -16.04 26.46
CA LYS A 5 0.84 -16.78 27.68
C LYS A 5 0.93 -15.94 28.95
N ALA A 6 2.05 -15.24 29.16
CA ALA A 6 2.25 -14.42 30.36
C ALA A 6 1.25 -13.26 30.45
N HIS A 7 0.96 -12.59 29.32
CA HIS A 7 -0.05 -11.53 29.23
C HIS A 7 -1.44 -12.05 29.57
N ALA A 8 -1.83 -13.19 28.97
CA ALA A 8 -3.14 -13.79 29.21
C ALA A 8 -3.33 -14.22 30.67
N LEU A 9 -2.30 -14.76 31.32
CA LEU A 9 -2.33 -15.08 32.76
C LEU A 9 -2.49 -13.82 33.62
N ALA A 10 -1.78 -12.74 33.30
CA ALA A 10 -1.89 -11.47 34.01
C ALA A 10 -3.29 -10.85 33.86
N LEU A 11 -3.83 -10.81 32.63
CA LEU A 11 -5.18 -10.31 32.35
C LEU A 11 -6.26 -11.14 33.05
N LYS A 12 -6.13 -12.47 33.03
CA LYS A 12 -7.05 -13.39 33.74
C LYS A 12 -7.05 -13.12 35.24
N ARG A 13 -5.87 -12.95 35.84
CA ARG A 13 -5.73 -12.67 37.27
C ARG A 13 -6.33 -11.31 37.65
N LEU A 14 -6.01 -10.27 36.89
CA LEU A 14 -6.55 -8.92 37.09
C LEU A 14 -8.09 -8.90 36.99
N LEU A 15 -8.64 -9.61 35.99
CA LEU A 15 -10.10 -9.71 35.81
C LEU A 15 -10.74 -10.46 36.99
N GLN A 16 -10.16 -11.57 37.43
CA GLN A 16 -10.66 -12.34 38.58
C GLN A 16 -10.67 -11.50 39.86
N ASP A 17 -9.59 -10.77 40.14
CA ASP A 17 -9.51 -9.91 41.32
C ASP A 17 -10.50 -8.75 41.26
N GLN A 18 -10.76 -8.21 40.06
CA GLN A 18 -11.80 -7.20 39.82
C GLN A 18 -13.21 -7.77 40.08
N ASP A 19 -13.50 -8.99 39.59
CA ASP A 19 -14.77 -9.70 39.82
C ASP A 19 -14.97 -10.01 41.32
N ASP A 20 -13.90 -10.42 42.00
CA ASP A 20 -13.86 -10.65 43.45
C ASP A 20 -13.96 -9.35 44.28
N ARG A 21 -14.03 -8.18 43.62
CA ARG A 21 -14.03 -6.84 44.23
C ARG A 21 -12.83 -6.62 45.17
N LYS A 22 -11.70 -7.25 44.88
CA LYS A 22 -10.47 -6.98 45.62
C LYS A 22 -10.04 -5.54 45.35
N PRO A 23 -9.47 -4.87 46.36
CA PRO A 23 -9.01 -3.50 46.18
C PRO A 23 -7.86 -3.42 45.17
N PHE A 24 -7.03 -4.45 45.02
CA PHE A 24 -5.94 -4.50 44.04
C PHE A 24 -5.46 -5.94 43.81
N THR A 25 -4.69 -6.13 42.73
CA THR A 25 -3.93 -7.36 42.46
C THR A 25 -2.48 -7.17 42.87
N GLU A 26 -1.97 -8.03 43.76
CA GLU A 26 -0.56 -8.04 44.18
C GLU A 26 0.35 -8.68 43.12
N PHE A 27 1.33 -7.92 42.64
CA PHE A 27 2.43 -8.44 41.82
C PHE A 27 3.75 -8.31 42.59
N ALA A 28 4.69 -9.24 42.33
CA ALA A 28 5.91 -9.40 43.14
C ALA A 28 6.93 -8.25 42.97
N THR A 29 6.84 -7.49 41.87
CA THR A 29 7.78 -6.43 41.52
C THR A 29 7.07 -5.21 40.95
N GLU A 30 7.52 -4.00 41.30
CA GLU A 30 7.00 -2.73 40.75
C GLU A 30 7.22 -2.63 39.22
N ASN A 31 8.32 -3.22 38.71
CA ASN A 31 8.69 -3.27 37.30
C ASN A 31 8.53 -4.67 36.70
N ASP A 32 7.33 -5.25 36.78
CA ASP A 32 7.05 -6.50 36.08
C ASP A 32 7.06 -6.26 34.55
N PRO A 33 7.95 -6.90 33.77
CA PRO A 33 8.05 -6.70 32.33
C PRO A 33 6.72 -6.94 31.58
N VAL A 34 5.93 -7.90 32.05
CA VAL A 34 4.63 -8.28 31.45
C VAL A 34 3.61 -7.16 31.65
N LEU A 35 3.60 -6.51 32.82
CA LEU A 35 2.71 -5.39 33.11
C LEU A 35 3.13 -4.13 32.35
N LEU A 36 4.43 -3.90 32.18
CA LEU A 36 4.93 -2.80 31.34
C LEU A 36 4.50 -3.00 29.88
N GLU A 37 4.67 -4.19 29.31
CA GLU A 37 4.22 -4.53 27.97
C GLU A 37 2.70 -4.30 27.80
N LEU A 38 1.87 -4.75 28.76
CA LEU A 38 0.43 -4.51 28.76
C LEU A 38 0.08 -3.02 28.92
N ALA A 39 0.86 -2.26 29.68
CA ALA A 39 0.63 -0.83 29.91
C ALA A 39 0.96 0.01 28.68
N ARG A 40 2.02 -0.35 27.96
CA ARG A 40 2.35 0.24 26.66
C ARG A 40 1.28 -0.04 25.60
N ALA A 41 0.58 -1.17 25.71
CA ALA A 41 -0.54 -1.51 24.86
C ALA A 41 -1.90 -0.91 25.31
N ASP A 42 -1.93 -0.09 26.37
CA ASP A 42 -3.15 0.51 26.94
C ASP A 42 -4.18 -0.52 27.46
N LEU A 43 -3.69 -1.66 27.97
CA LEU A 43 -4.54 -2.72 28.55
C LEU A 43 -4.55 -2.69 30.07
N VAL A 44 -3.47 -2.20 30.68
CA VAL A 44 -3.38 -1.98 32.12
C VAL A 44 -2.83 -0.59 32.41
N ARG A 45 -3.11 -0.07 33.59
CA ARG A 45 -2.51 1.17 34.07
C ARG A 45 -2.09 1.04 35.52
N GLN A 46 -1.03 1.75 35.86
CA GLN A 46 -0.56 1.87 37.23
C GLN A 46 -1.39 2.94 37.95
N GLN A 47 -2.08 2.57 39.03
CA GLN A 47 -2.85 3.50 39.85
C GLN A 47 -2.00 4.05 41.02
N THR A 48 -1.11 3.22 41.55
CA THR A 48 -0.07 3.57 42.53
C THR A 48 1.16 2.70 42.24
N PRO A 49 2.37 2.98 42.77
CA PRO A 49 3.59 2.21 42.46
C PRO A 49 3.43 0.68 42.52
N VAL A 50 2.64 0.17 43.46
CA VAL A 50 2.40 -1.27 43.67
C VAL A 50 1.04 -1.78 43.15
N ARG A 51 0.23 -0.93 42.49
CA ARG A 51 -1.15 -1.25 42.10
C ARG A 51 -1.37 -1.07 40.61
N TRP A 52 -1.75 -2.17 39.96
CA TRP A 52 -2.15 -2.22 38.56
C TRP A 52 -3.64 -2.53 38.45
N VAL A 53 -4.30 -1.90 37.49
CA VAL A 53 -5.72 -2.14 37.18
C VAL A 53 -5.92 -2.23 35.67
N LEU A 54 -6.96 -2.97 35.25
CA LEU A 54 -7.36 -3.03 33.84
C LEU A 54 -7.85 -1.66 33.37
N THR A 55 -7.53 -1.31 32.12
CA THR A 55 -8.21 -0.24 31.40
C THR A 55 -9.56 -0.75 30.87
N TYR A 56 -10.31 0.10 30.18
CA TYR A 56 -11.52 -0.34 29.47
C TYR A 56 -11.19 -1.39 28.40
N ALA A 57 -10.17 -1.10 27.57
CA ALA A 57 -9.67 -2.03 26.56
C ALA A 57 -9.15 -3.34 27.17
N GLY A 58 -8.42 -3.27 28.29
CA GLY A 58 -7.96 -4.46 29.01
C GLY A 58 -9.10 -5.31 29.56
N THR A 59 -10.15 -4.68 30.08
CA THR A 59 -11.34 -5.38 30.58
C THR A 59 -12.05 -6.11 29.45
N ALA A 60 -12.31 -5.43 28.32
CA ALA A 60 -12.95 -6.02 27.15
C ALA A 60 -12.14 -7.20 26.60
N LEU A 61 -10.82 -7.05 26.47
CA LEU A 61 -9.94 -8.12 25.97
C LEU A 61 -9.91 -9.33 26.91
N ALA A 62 -9.86 -9.10 28.22
CA ALA A 62 -9.89 -10.16 29.22
C ALA A 62 -11.23 -10.92 29.22
N GLN A 63 -12.34 -10.22 28.93
CA GLN A 63 -13.66 -10.84 28.75
C GLN A 63 -13.72 -11.71 27.50
N VAL A 64 -13.21 -11.24 26.36
CA VAL A 64 -13.10 -12.04 25.12
C VAL A 64 -12.31 -13.32 25.38
N LEU A 65 -11.17 -13.22 26.07
CA LEU A 65 -10.39 -14.39 26.46
C LEU A 65 -11.18 -15.36 27.35
N ARG A 66 -11.87 -14.85 28.37
CA ARG A 66 -12.72 -15.65 29.27
C ARG A 66 -13.80 -16.41 28.51
N GLU A 67 -14.44 -15.78 27.53
CA GLU A 67 -15.45 -16.41 26.68
C GLU A 67 -14.86 -17.49 25.77
N LEU A 68 -13.71 -17.22 25.15
CA LEU A 68 -12.99 -18.20 24.34
C LEU A 68 -12.57 -19.43 25.18
N TYR A 69 -12.12 -19.23 26.42
CA TYR A 69 -11.81 -20.31 27.34
C TYR A 69 -13.04 -21.14 27.71
N ALA A 70 -14.19 -20.49 27.92
CA ALA A 70 -15.44 -21.17 28.24
C ALA A 70 -15.94 -22.04 27.07
N ARG A 71 -15.73 -21.60 25.82
CA ARG A 71 -16.03 -22.40 24.62
C ARG A 71 -15.09 -23.61 24.48
N GLY A 72 -13.85 -23.49 24.93
CA GLY A 72 -12.84 -24.55 24.89
C GLY A 72 -12.27 -24.80 23.48
N PRO A 73 -11.16 -25.55 23.37
CA PRO A 73 -10.42 -25.72 22.11
C PRO A 73 -11.08 -26.67 21.10
N LYS A 74 -12.13 -27.39 21.50
CA LYS A 74 -12.78 -28.40 20.66
C LYS A 74 -13.60 -27.71 19.56
N PRO A 75 -13.52 -28.18 18.30
CA PRO A 75 -14.38 -27.67 17.25
C PRO A 75 -15.87 -27.86 17.59
N TYR A 76 -16.68 -26.87 17.25
CA TYR A 76 -18.13 -26.91 17.32
C TYR A 76 -18.73 -26.53 15.95
N ALA A 77 -19.95 -26.98 15.72
CA ALA A 77 -20.76 -26.64 14.56
C ALA A 77 -22.19 -26.40 15.02
N GLU A 78 -22.91 -25.56 14.28
CA GLU A 78 -24.32 -25.29 14.49
C GLU A 78 -25.17 -26.24 13.67
N ASP A 79 -26.34 -26.63 14.21
CA ASP A 79 -27.34 -27.35 13.45
C ASP A 79 -28.08 -26.39 12.52
N GLU A 80 -28.06 -26.68 11.23
CA GLU A 80 -28.73 -25.90 10.20
C GLU A 80 -30.25 -25.80 10.44
N ALA A 81 -30.88 -26.80 11.07
CA ALA A 81 -32.30 -26.76 11.40
C ALA A 81 -32.63 -25.84 12.58
N GLU A 82 -31.65 -25.53 13.44
CA GLU A 82 -31.86 -24.80 14.70
C GLU A 82 -31.47 -23.32 14.61
N VAL A 83 -30.66 -22.93 13.61
CA VAL A 83 -30.17 -21.56 13.46
C VAL A 83 -30.98 -20.76 12.42
N GLY A 84 -31.60 -19.69 12.90
CA GLY A 84 -32.19 -18.64 12.07
C GLY A 84 -31.12 -17.66 11.57
N GLY A 85 -31.17 -17.29 10.29
CA GLY A 85 -30.21 -16.34 9.68
C GLY A 85 -29.66 -16.81 8.33
N GLU A 86 -28.82 -15.97 7.73
CA GLU A 86 -28.17 -16.23 6.43
C GLU A 86 -26.95 -17.16 6.57
N TRP A 87 -26.30 -17.18 7.73
CA TRP A 87 -25.08 -17.95 7.98
C TRP A 87 -25.31 -19.07 8.99
N VAL A 88 -24.66 -20.21 8.75
CA VAL A 88 -24.62 -21.35 9.68
C VAL A 88 -23.16 -21.70 9.93
N ILE A 89 -22.73 -21.73 11.20
CA ILE A 89 -21.35 -22.10 11.53
C ILE A 89 -21.15 -23.60 11.30
N ARG A 90 -20.26 -23.93 10.37
CA ARG A 90 -19.83 -25.31 10.11
C ARG A 90 -18.64 -25.72 10.96
N GLU A 91 -17.80 -24.75 11.33
CA GLU A 91 -16.65 -24.98 12.18
C GLU A 91 -16.29 -23.69 12.94
N GLY A 92 -16.32 -23.76 14.26
CA GLY A 92 -15.75 -22.76 15.15
C GLY A 92 -14.99 -23.42 16.29
N ARG A 93 -14.15 -22.67 17.00
CA ARG A 93 -13.45 -23.14 18.21
C ARG A 93 -13.20 -22.02 19.19
N GLY A 94 -13.14 -22.35 20.47
CA GLY A 94 -12.60 -21.47 21.52
C GLY A 94 -11.11 -21.73 21.74
N LEU A 95 -10.65 -21.47 22.96
CA LEU A 95 -9.25 -21.65 23.37
C LEU A 95 -9.14 -22.55 24.60
N ASP A 96 -7.98 -23.17 24.75
CA ASP A 96 -7.57 -23.72 26.05
C ASP A 96 -7.29 -22.61 27.05
N ALA A 97 -7.38 -22.94 28.34
CA ALA A 97 -6.96 -22.04 29.41
C ALA A 97 -5.47 -21.65 29.25
N PRO A 98 -5.09 -20.41 29.58
CA PRO A 98 -3.75 -19.87 29.28
C PRO A 98 -2.62 -20.64 29.96
N GLU A 99 -2.90 -21.33 31.06
CA GLU A 99 -1.96 -22.22 31.74
C GLU A 99 -1.43 -23.34 30.82
N ASN A 100 -2.25 -23.79 29.87
CA ASN A 100 -1.96 -24.89 28.95
C ASN A 100 -1.32 -24.43 27.63
N TRP A 101 -1.19 -23.11 27.42
CA TRP A 101 -0.58 -22.59 26.19
C TRP A 101 0.91 -22.96 26.12
N PRO A 102 1.46 -23.22 24.92
CA PRO A 102 2.90 -23.28 24.72
C PRO A 102 3.57 -21.97 25.16
N ALA A 103 4.82 -22.04 25.63
CA ALA A 103 5.51 -20.89 26.21
C ALA A 103 5.78 -19.76 25.19
N ASP A 104 6.07 -20.16 23.94
CA ASP A 104 6.36 -19.32 22.79
C ASP A 104 5.09 -18.91 22.01
N TRP A 105 3.93 -19.45 22.38
CA TRP A 105 2.70 -19.17 21.64
C TRP A 105 2.20 -17.74 21.87
N ARG A 106 1.92 -17.07 20.75
CA ARG A 106 1.38 -15.72 20.70
C ARG A 106 -0.06 -15.78 20.19
N TRP A 107 -1.01 -15.42 21.05
CA TRP A 107 -2.42 -15.36 20.68
C TRP A 107 -2.69 -14.14 19.80
N ILE A 108 -2.17 -12.98 20.19
CA ILE A 108 -2.23 -11.74 19.39
C ILE A 108 -0.82 -11.20 19.19
N GLY A 109 -0.54 -10.83 17.94
CA GLY A 109 0.58 -10.01 17.52
C GLY A 109 0.14 -9.10 16.37
N SER A 110 1.02 -8.23 15.93
CA SER A 110 0.81 -7.35 14.77
C SER A 110 0.44 -8.13 13.50
N GLU A 111 0.99 -9.33 13.31
CA GLU A 111 0.62 -10.24 12.22
C GLU A 111 -0.86 -10.68 12.31
N VAL A 112 -1.34 -10.97 13.52
CA VAL A 112 -2.75 -11.36 13.74
C VAL A 112 -3.67 -10.16 13.53
N ILE A 113 -3.28 -8.97 13.98
CA ILE A 113 -4.05 -7.74 13.73
C ILE A 113 -4.13 -7.45 12.23
N ALA A 114 -3.04 -7.63 11.48
CA ALA A 114 -3.04 -7.47 10.03
C ALA A 114 -3.96 -8.48 9.32
N MET A 115 -4.04 -9.73 9.80
CA MET A 115 -5.01 -10.72 9.30
C MET A 115 -6.45 -10.32 9.59
N LEU A 116 -6.73 -9.81 10.80
CA LEU A 116 -8.07 -9.36 11.18
C LEU A 116 -8.51 -8.16 10.33
N ASP A 117 -7.66 -7.16 10.17
CA ASP A 117 -7.91 -5.99 9.31
C ASP A 117 -8.17 -6.40 7.86
N ALA A 118 -7.33 -7.28 7.31
CA ALA A 118 -7.51 -7.76 5.95
C ALA A 118 -8.86 -8.48 5.76
N ALA A 119 -9.21 -9.35 6.72
CA ALA A 119 -10.46 -10.09 6.67
C ALA A 119 -11.71 -9.22 6.87
N ASP A 120 -11.63 -8.20 7.72
CA ASP A 120 -12.71 -7.23 7.95
C ASP A 120 -12.98 -6.40 6.69
N ARG A 121 -11.91 -5.92 6.04
CA ARG A 121 -12.01 -5.16 4.78
C ARG A 121 -12.57 -5.98 3.62
N ALA A 122 -12.26 -7.27 3.58
CA ALA A 122 -12.74 -8.18 2.53
C ALA A 122 -14.08 -8.87 2.85
N ASP A 123 -14.65 -8.66 4.03
CA ASP A 123 -15.81 -9.41 4.55
C ASP A 123 -15.63 -10.96 4.53
N ARG A 124 -14.38 -11.43 4.49
CA ARG A 124 -13.98 -12.85 4.48
C ARG A 124 -12.50 -13.01 4.84
N VAL A 125 -12.13 -14.13 5.43
CA VAL A 125 -10.73 -14.46 5.71
C VAL A 125 -10.05 -15.01 4.46
N GLY A 126 -8.88 -14.47 4.13
CA GLY A 126 -8.05 -14.93 3.01
C GLY A 126 -7.29 -16.23 3.31
N PRO A 127 -6.85 -16.96 2.27
CA PRO A 127 -6.27 -18.30 2.41
C PRO A 127 -5.00 -18.33 3.27
N LYS A 128 -4.21 -17.25 3.26
CA LYS A 128 -2.98 -17.17 4.08
C LYS A 128 -3.28 -17.03 5.58
N ALA A 129 -4.48 -16.56 5.95
CA ALA A 129 -4.87 -16.27 7.34
C ALA A 129 -5.83 -17.31 7.95
N GLU A 130 -6.48 -18.17 7.15
CA GLU A 130 -7.53 -19.09 7.61
C GLU A 130 -7.09 -19.94 8.81
N GLU A 131 -6.00 -20.68 8.68
CA GLU A 131 -5.53 -21.60 9.73
C GLU A 131 -5.17 -20.84 11.02
N ALA A 132 -4.45 -19.73 10.87
CA ALA A 132 -3.99 -18.91 11.99
C ALA A 132 -5.15 -18.26 12.76
N LEU A 133 -6.17 -17.74 12.08
CA LEU A 133 -7.33 -17.11 12.74
C LEU A 133 -8.31 -18.13 13.29
N LEU A 134 -8.58 -19.23 12.56
CA LEU A 134 -9.43 -20.30 13.05
C LEU A 134 -8.85 -20.86 14.36
N SER A 135 -7.54 -21.15 14.40
CA SER A 135 -6.87 -21.75 15.58
C SER A 135 -6.86 -20.87 16.81
N ARG A 136 -7.05 -19.57 16.63
CA ARG A 136 -7.15 -18.59 17.71
C ARG A 136 -8.58 -18.32 18.17
N GLY A 137 -9.57 -18.97 17.54
CA GLY A 137 -11.00 -18.70 17.76
C GLY A 137 -11.46 -17.35 17.21
N LEU A 138 -10.65 -16.71 16.35
CA LEU A 138 -10.89 -15.38 15.79
C LEU A 138 -11.60 -15.42 14.44
N ALA A 139 -11.77 -16.62 13.88
CA ALA A 139 -12.54 -16.87 12.67
C ALA A 139 -13.43 -18.10 12.84
N VAL A 140 -14.43 -18.21 11.97
CA VAL A 140 -15.34 -19.36 11.87
C VAL A 140 -15.59 -19.69 10.40
N ARG A 141 -15.71 -20.99 10.09
CA ARG A 141 -16.18 -21.46 8.79
C ARG A 141 -17.69 -21.44 8.77
N ILE A 142 -18.26 -20.77 7.78
CA ILE A 142 -19.71 -20.64 7.63
C ILE A 142 -20.19 -21.23 6.32
N TRP A 143 -21.44 -21.69 6.32
CA TRP A 143 -22.24 -21.89 5.11
C TRP A 143 -23.12 -20.67 4.90
N ASP A 144 -22.88 -19.92 3.81
CA ASP A 144 -23.74 -18.83 3.39
C ASP A 144 -24.90 -19.39 2.56
N ARG A 145 -26.12 -19.28 3.10
CA ARG A 145 -27.35 -19.77 2.45
C ARG A 145 -27.73 -18.97 1.20
N ALA A 146 -27.42 -17.68 1.17
CA ALA A 146 -27.74 -16.80 0.05
C ALA A 146 -26.82 -17.09 -1.15
N LYS A 147 -25.52 -17.23 -0.90
CA LYS A 147 -24.52 -17.53 -1.94
C LYS A 147 -24.36 -19.03 -2.22
N LYS A 148 -24.91 -19.90 -1.35
CA LYS A 148 -24.75 -21.37 -1.38
C LYS A 148 -23.28 -21.79 -1.47
N LYS A 149 -22.45 -21.16 -0.64
CA LYS A 149 -20.99 -21.36 -0.62
C LYS A 149 -20.48 -21.37 0.80
N GLU A 150 -19.46 -22.20 1.05
CA GLU A 150 -18.70 -22.12 2.30
C GLU A 150 -17.52 -21.18 2.14
N TYR A 151 -17.29 -20.37 3.17
CA TYR A 151 -16.09 -19.56 3.31
C TYR A 151 -15.84 -19.24 4.79
N VAL A 152 -14.66 -18.72 5.10
CA VAL A 152 -14.27 -18.36 6.46
C VAL A 152 -14.51 -16.86 6.67
N VAL A 153 -15.08 -16.50 7.82
CA VAL A 153 -15.32 -15.11 8.23
C VAL A 153 -14.79 -14.88 9.64
N LEU A 154 -14.61 -13.62 10.01
CA LEU A 154 -14.27 -13.26 11.38
C LEU A 154 -15.37 -13.70 12.36
N SER A 155 -14.94 -14.25 13.49
CA SER A 155 -15.83 -14.50 14.62
C SER A 155 -16.16 -13.19 15.34
N GLU A 156 -17.15 -13.20 16.22
CA GLU A 156 -17.42 -12.06 17.12
C GLU A 156 -16.19 -11.67 17.94
N ALA A 157 -15.44 -12.66 18.44
CA ALA A 157 -14.17 -12.42 19.14
C ALA A 157 -13.13 -11.76 18.22
N GLY A 158 -13.00 -12.22 16.97
CA GLY A 158 -12.11 -11.60 15.98
C GLY A 158 -12.43 -10.12 15.74
N ARG A 159 -13.70 -9.80 15.50
CA ARG A 159 -14.16 -8.41 15.32
C ARG A 159 -13.94 -7.56 16.56
N THR A 160 -14.26 -8.10 17.73
CA THR A 160 -14.07 -7.39 19.01
C THR A 160 -12.60 -7.11 19.29
N VAL A 161 -11.70 -8.06 19.02
CA VAL A 161 -10.24 -7.85 19.16
C VAL A 161 -9.76 -6.72 18.24
N LEU A 162 -10.23 -6.69 16.99
CA LEU A 162 -9.87 -5.63 16.05
C LEU A 162 -10.42 -4.26 16.51
N GLU A 163 -11.64 -4.21 17.01
CA GLU A 163 -12.25 -3.01 17.59
C GLU A 163 -11.45 -2.49 18.80
N ILE A 164 -11.10 -3.38 19.75
CA ILE A 164 -10.27 -3.03 20.91
C ILE A 164 -8.93 -2.48 20.43
N TYR A 165 -8.32 -3.10 19.41
CA TYR A 165 -7.07 -2.61 18.85
C TYR A 165 -7.19 -1.20 18.28
N HIS A 166 -8.28 -0.87 17.56
CA HIS A 166 -8.48 0.48 17.03
C HIS A 166 -8.76 1.52 18.12
N GLN A 167 -9.42 1.13 19.22
CA GLN A 167 -9.76 2.04 20.32
C GLN A 167 -8.61 2.27 21.30
N ALA A 168 -7.74 1.28 21.52
CA ALA A 168 -6.61 1.37 22.44
C ALA A 168 -5.58 2.41 21.98
N ARG A 169 -5.12 3.28 22.88
CA ARG A 169 -4.13 4.33 22.60
C ARG A 169 -2.79 3.98 23.23
N PRO A 170 -1.84 3.37 22.49
CA PRO A 170 -0.59 2.91 23.08
C PRO A 170 0.19 4.06 23.73
N HIS A 171 0.73 3.81 24.92
CA HIS A 171 1.55 4.77 25.63
C HIS A 171 2.99 4.72 25.12
N LEU A 172 3.39 5.75 24.39
CA LEU A 172 4.76 5.87 23.88
C LEU A 172 5.69 6.35 24.99
N ILE A 173 6.61 5.49 25.43
CA ILE A 173 7.69 5.83 26.35
C ILE A 173 8.94 5.05 25.93
N VAL A 174 10.01 5.79 25.65
CA VAL A 174 11.32 5.28 25.27
C VAL A 174 12.34 5.83 26.26
N ASP A 175 12.93 4.92 27.03
CA ASP A 175 14.09 5.21 27.88
C ASP A 175 15.40 5.01 27.11
N ASP A 176 16.52 5.32 27.75
CA ASP A 176 17.86 5.22 27.20
C ASP A 176 18.22 3.79 26.76
N GLN A 177 17.81 2.76 27.52
CA GLN A 177 18.01 1.36 27.15
C GLN A 177 17.24 1.00 25.87
N LEU A 178 15.95 1.32 25.81
CA LEU A 178 15.13 1.05 24.63
C LEU A 178 15.55 1.90 23.43
N ALA A 179 16.00 3.13 23.66
CA ALA A 179 16.53 4.00 22.61
C ALA A 179 17.80 3.42 21.97
N ASN A 180 18.70 2.85 22.78
CA ASN A 180 19.87 2.13 22.27
C ASN A 180 19.47 0.92 21.42
N PHE A 181 18.47 0.16 21.87
CA PHE A 181 17.91 -0.95 21.10
C PHE A 181 17.38 -0.48 19.75
N ILE A 182 16.50 0.54 19.73
CA ILE A 182 15.89 1.09 18.51
C ILE A 182 16.94 1.58 17.51
N ARG A 183 17.98 2.28 17.99
CA ARG A 183 19.06 2.79 17.13
C ARG A 183 19.88 1.68 16.47
N SER A 184 20.03 0.54 17.16
CA SER A 184 20.79 -0.62 16.67
C SER A 184 19.99 -1.54 15.73
N ALA A 185 18.66 -1.59 15.90
CA ALA A 185 17.77 -2.43 15.10
C ALA A 185 17.68 -1.91 13.65
N PRO A 186 17.63 -2.77 12.61
CA PRO A 186 17.40 -2.33 11.24
C PRO A 186 16.00 -1.73 11.07
N ILE A 187 15.84 -0.73 10.19
CA ILE A 187 14.53 -0.09 9.96
C ILE A 187 13.53 -1.06 9.32
N GLY A 188 14.04 -2.02 8.55
CA GLY A 188 13.25 -3.00 7.83
C GLY A 188 12.57 -2.44 6.57
N PRO A 189 11.89 -3.29 5.79
CA PRO A 189 11.55 -4.67 6.13
C PRO A 189 12.77 -5.62 6.07
N ALA A 190 12.95 -6.43 7.11
CA ALA A 190 14.07 -7.35 7.28
C ALA A 190 13.56 -8.72 7.76
N PRO A 191 14.30 -9.81 7.52
CA PRO A 191 14.02 -11.08 8.17
C PRO A 191 13.98 -10.91 9.69
N ALA A 192 12.97 -11.47 10.36
CA ALA A 192 12.75 -11.33 11.80
C ALA A 192 13.96 -11.78 12.65
N SER A 193 14.76 -12.71 12.12
CA SER A 193 16.03 -13.16 12.72
C SER A 193 17.08 -12.06 12.90
N ARG A 194 16.89 -10.87 12.31
CA ARG A 194 17.73 -9.69 12.49
C ARG A 194 17.41 -8.90 13.77
N LEU A 195 16.29 -9.19 14.43
CA LEU A 195 15.98 -8.70 15.77
C LEU A 195 16.21 -9.79 16.82
N PRO A 196 16.58 -9.44 18.06
CA PRO A 196 16.68 -10.39 19.16
C PRO A 196 15.27 -10.84 19.58
N LEU A 197 14.79 -11.91 18.95
CA LEU A 197 13.43 -12.43 19.12
C LEU A 197 13.15 -12.91 20.55
N GLY A 198 11.97 -12.56 21.06
CA GLY A 198 11.50 -12.88 22.41
C GLY A 198 12.05 -11.96 23.51
N SER A 199 12.78 -10.90 23.16
CA SER A 199 13.29 -9.92 24.12
C SER A 199 12.18 -9.02 24.68
N HIS A 200 12.38 -8.46 25.87
CA HIS A 200 11.42 -7.53 26.48
C HIS A 200 11.30 -6.26 25.62
N GLU A 201 12.42 -5.76 25.12
CA GLU A 201 12.50 -4.58 24.26
C GLU A 201 11.66 -4.75 23.00
N GLU A 202 11.77 -5.90 22.31
CA GLU A 202 10.94 -6.21 21.14
C GLU A 202 9.44 -6.12 21.46
N HIS A 203 9.01 -6.74 22.57
CA HIS A 203 7.60 -6.70 22.95
C HIS A 203 7.13 -5.30 23.31
N LEU A 204 7.98 -4.47 23.92
CA LEU A 204 7.69 -3.06 24.16
C LEU A 204 7.48 -2.31 22.84
N LEU A 205 8.35 -2.52 21.84
CA LEU A 205 8.20 -1.91 20.53
C LEU A 205 6.86 -2.31 19.88
N GLU A 206 6.49 -3.58 19.92
CA GLU A 206 5.24 -4.06 19.33
C GLU A 206 4.00 -3.63 20.13
N ALA A 207 4.11 -3.55 21.47
CA ALA A 207 3.07 -3.02 22.34
C ALA A 207 2.77 -1.55 22.00
N MET A 208 3.83 -0.75 21.79
CA MET A 208 3.77 0.65 21.38
C MET A 208 3.46 0.86 19.89
N ARG A 209 3.32 -0.22 19.10
CA ARG A 209 3.10 -0.19 17.64
C ARG A 209 4.26 0.45 16.85
N LEU A 210 5.48 0.36 17.36
CA LEU A 210 6.69 0.83 16.67
C LEU A 210 7.21 -0.18 15.65
N ILE A 211 6.94 -1.47 15.84
CA ILE A 211 7.27 -2.53 14.88
C ILE A 211 6.03 -3.35 14.52
N ALA A 212 6.08 -3.99 13.35
CA ALA A 212 5.08 -4.94 12.89
C ALA A 212 5.73 -6.17 12.25
N TYR A 213 5.04 -7.30 12.38
CA TYR A 213 5.42 -8.59 11.83
C TYR A 213 4.54 -9.01 10.66
N SER A 214 5.11 -9.80 9.75
CA SER A 214 4.45 -10.21 8.52
C SER A 214 3.44 -11.34 8.71
N VAL A 215 2.39 -11.30 7.89
CA VAL A 215 1.41 -12.39 7.78
C VAL A 215 2.03 -13.58 7.02
N PRO A 216 1.77 -14.84 7.41
CA PRO A 216 1.03 -15.26 8.60
C PRO A 216 1.87 -15.64 9.83
N VAL A 217 3.19 -15.75 9.67
CA VAL A 217 4.09 -16.42 10.62
C VAL A 217 5.24 -15.55 11.12
N SER A 218 5.13 -14.22 10.99
CA SER A 218 6.09 -13.26 11.55
C SER A 218 7.53 -13.41 11.04
N GLU A 219 7.70 -13.79 9.77
CA GLU A 219 9.02 -14.02 9.15
C GLU A 219 9.78 -12.73 8.82
N VAL A 220 9.06 -11.63 8.61
CA VAL A 220 9.59 -10.32 8.26
C VAL A 220 9.12 -9.32 9.30
N VAL A 221 10.03 -8.43 9.71
CA VAL A 221 9.77 -7.35 10.65
C VAL A 221 10.14 -6.01 10.02
N ALA A 222 9.35 -4.99 10.33
CA ALA A 222 9.63 -3.62 9.95
C ALA A 222 9.24 -2.64 11.05
N PHE A 223 9.94 -1.53 11.15
CA PHE A 223 9.42 -0.38 11.87
C PHE A 223 8.20 0.18 11.13
N THR A 224 7.14 0.45 11.88
CA THR A 224 5.92 1.13 11.39
C THR A 224 6.25 2.59 11.06
N ALA A 225 5.34 3.35 10.45
CA ALA A 225 5.58 4.79 10.25
C ALA A 225 6.00 5.51 11.55
N LEU A 226 5.27 5.26 12.65
CA LEU A 226 5.60 5.82 13.96
C LEU A 226 6.99 5.37 14.43
N GLY A 227 7.27 4.07 14.28
CA GLY A 227 8.57 3.51 14.61
C GLY A 227 9.73 4.11 13.82
N GLN A 228 9.52 4.37 12.52
CA GLN A 228 10.51 5.00 11.64
C GLN A 228 10.78 6.44 12.08
N ALA A 229 9.74 7.21 12.41
CA ALA A 229 9.88 8.58 12.92
C ALA A 229 10.63 8.62 14.26
N VAL A 230 10.25 7.76 15.22
CA VAL A 230 10.96 7.61 16.50
C VAL A 230 12.42 7.25 16.27
N LYS A 231 12.71 6.24 15.44
CA LYS A 231 14.09 5.83 15.15
C LYS A 231 14.89 6.99 14.54
N ARG A 232 14.33 7.73 13.59
CA ARG A 232 14.99 8.88 12.96
C ARG A 232 15.25 10.02 13.95
N ALA A 233 14.32 10.32 14.85
CA ALA A 233 14.54 11.29 15.93
C ALA A 233 15.72 10.90 16.81
N LEU A 234 15.78 9.63 17.24
CA LEU A 234 16.87 9.10 18.06
C LEU A 234 18.21 9.07 17.32
N GLN A 235 18.21 8.83 16.00
CA GLN A 235 19.42 8.84 15.16
C GLN A 235 19.95 10.26 14.89
N ALA A 236 19.05 11.25 14.81
CA ALA A 236 19.36 12.64 14.53
C ALA A 236 19.81 13.46 15.75
N GLY A 237 19.88 12.84 16.94
CA GLY A 237 20.39 13.49 18.16
C GLY A 237 19.41 13.52 19.33
N GLY A 238 18.18 13.04 19.18
CA GLY A 238 17.14 12.95 20.21
C GLY A 238 17.44 11.90 21.29
N PHE A 239 18.56 12.01 22.01
CA PHE A 239 19.07 10.97 22.91
C PHE A 239 19.69 11.56 24.18
N GLY A 240 19.58 10.85 25.31
CA GLY A 240 20.07 11.27 26.61
C GLY A 240 19.92 10.17 27.67
N GLU A 241 20.15 10.50 28.94
CA GLU A 241 19.89 9.59 30.06
C GLU A 241 18.41 9.63 30.47
N GLY A 242 17.86 8.50 30.92
CA GLY A 242 16.47 8.42 31.38
C GLY A 242 15.46 8.37 30.23
N THR A 243 14.31 9.02 30.39
CA THR A 243 13.25 9.03 29.36
C THR A 243 13.60 10.04 28.27
N VAL A 244 13.91 9.54 27.07
CA VAL A 244 14.34 10.38 25.93
C VAL A 244 13.17 10.77 25.02
N LEU A 245 12.11 9.97 25.01
CA LEU A 245 10.91 10.25 24.23
C LEU A 245 9.68 9.70 24.94
N SER A 246 8.67 10.53 25.15
CA SER A 246 7.39 10.14 25.75
C SER A 246 6.25 10.97 25.17
N GLY A 247 5.01 10.52 25.36
CA GLY A 247 3.84 11.32 24.99
C GLY A 247 3.85 12.74 25.56
N ASP A 248 4.33 12.92 26.80
CA ASP A 248 4.43 14.23 27.45
C ASP A 248 5.50 15.12 26.82
N LEU A 249 6.67 14.55 26.49
CA LEU A 249 7.74 15.26 25.78
C LEU A 249 7.30 15.69 24.37
N LEU A 250 6.56 14.82 23.68
CA LEU A 250 6.04 15.11 22.35
C LEU A 250 4.99 16.23 22.37
N TRP A 251 4.10 16.23 23.37
CA TRP A 251 3.16 17.34 23.59
C TRP A 251 3.89 18.64 23.88
N LEU A 252 4.89 18.61 24.77
CA LEU A 252 5.69 19.79 25.10
C LEU A 252 6.39 20.38 23.85
N LEU A 253 6.94 19.51 23.00
CA LEU A 253 7.57 19.91 21.75
C LEU A 253 6.57 20.50 20.74
N ALA A 254 5.37 19.90 20.63
CA ALA A 254 4.31 20.40 19.76
C ALA A 254 3.83 21.80 20.21
N GLN A 255 3.62 22.00 21.51
CA GLN A 255 3.26 23.29 22.08
C GLN A 255 4.31 24.36 21.77
N HIS A 256 5.60 24.03 21.92
CA HIS A 256 6.70 24.92 21.55
C HIS A 256 6.68 25.27 20.05
N ALA A 257 6.48 24.28 19.18
CA ALA A 257 6.42 24.47 17.73
C ALA A 257 5.22 25.35 17.30
N ASP A 258 4.11 25.28 18.02
CA ASP A 258 2.93 26.14 17.84
C ASP A 258 3.12 27.56 18.41
N GLY A 259 4.27 27.84 19.03
CA GLY A 259 4.61 29.13 19.63
C GLY A 259 4.00 29.36 21.01
N GLU A 260 3.55 28.31 21.70
CA GLU A 260 3.10 28.39 23.09
C GLU A 260 4.30 28.53 24.06
N ASP A 261 4.10 29.25 25.16
CA ASP A 261 5.12 29.39 26.21
C ASP A 261 5.17 28.13 27.10
N ILE A 262 6.18 27.29 26.88
CA ILE A 262 6.44 26.06 27.63
C ILE A 262 7.33 26.28 28.88
N GLY A 263 7.70 27.53 29.18
CA GLY A 263 8.57 27.90 30.29
C GLY A 263 10.05 27.52 30.08
N SER A 264 10.93 28.14 30.87
CA SER A 264 12.38 27.95 30.77
C SER A 264 12.82 26.50 31.01
N ASP A 265 12.14 25.81 31.92
CA ASP A 265 12.47 24.43 32.28
C ASP A 265 12.11 23.47 31.16
N GLY A 266 10.99 23.73 30.45
CA GLY A 266 10.58 22.96 29.28
C GLY A 266 11.55 23.12 28.12
N VAL A 267 11.96 24.37 27.82
CA VAL A 267 12.97 24.65 26.79
C VAL A 267 14.30 23.97 27.14
N ALA A 268 14.77 24.12 28.38
CA ALA A 268 16.02 23.50 28.84
C ALA A 268 15.98 21.97 28.73
N LEU A 269 14.83 21.35 29.02
CA LEU A 269 14.63 19.91 28.86
C LEU A 269 14.73 19.49 27.38
N LEU A 270 14.01 20.15 26.48
CA LEU A 270 14.04 19.83 25.05
C LEU A 270 15.43 20.08 24.42
N GLN A 271 16.15 21.12 24.86
CA GLN A 271 17.54 21.37 24.50
C GLN A 271 18.47 20.26 25.00
N SER A 272 18.29 19.82 26.25
CA SER A 272 19.12 18.75 26.84
C SER A 272 18.97 17.40 26.12
N LEU A 273 17.80 17.16 25.51
CA LEU A 273 17.50 15.98 24.72
C LEU A 273 17.88 16.11 23.24
N GLY A 274 18.36 17.29 22.79
CA GLY A 274 18.79 17.52 21.41
C GLY A 274 17.64 17.78 20.43
N TYR A 275 16.43 18.12 20.91
CA TYR A 275 15.30 18.49 20.05
C TYR A 275 15.33 19.96 19.62
N LEU A 276 15.91 20.83 20.45
CA LEU A 276 16.06 22.26 20.18
C LEU A 276 17.54 22.67 20.24
N ASP A 277 17.90 23.71 19.49
CA ASP A 277 19.19 24.38 19.63
C ASP A 277 19.20 25.40 20.80
N ALA A 278 20.31 26.11 20.97
CA ALA A 278 20.48 27.08 22.06
C ALA A 278 19.54 28.29 21.94
N GLU A 279 19.12 28.61 20.72
CA GLU A 279 18.21 29.70 20.37
C GLU A 279 16.73 29.30 20.52
N GLY A 280 16.45 27.99 20.64
CA GLY A 280 15.12 27.43 20.78
C GLY A 280 14.48 27.02 19.44
N GLU A 281 15.26 26.93 18.37
CA GLU A 281 14.81 26.46 17.07
C GLU A 281 14.86 24.92 16.99
N LEU A 282 14.01 24.33 16.15
CA LEU A 282 13.94 22.88 15.96
C LEU A 282 15.21 22.34 15.30
N LEU A 283 15.80 21.32 15.93
CA LEU A 283 16.83 20.49 15.30
C LEU A 283 16.20 19.35 14.49
N PRO A 284 16.95 18.66 13.61
CA PRO A 284 16.41 17.53 12.85
C PRO A 284 15.78 16.43 13.72
N ALA A 285 16.32 16.19 14.92
CA ALA A 285 15.69 15.29 15.89
C ALA A 285 14.32 15.79 16.36
N GLY A 286 14.17 17.10 16.56
CA GLY A 286 12.91 17.75 16.90
C GLY A 286 11.88 17.64 15.78
N GLU A 287 12.28 17.83 14.52
CA GLU A 287 11.40 17.65 13.36
C GLU A 287 10.86 16.21 13.27
N TRP A 288 11.73 15.21 13.45
CA TRP A 288 11.30 13.81 13.48
C TRP A 288 10.46 13.46 14.69
N ALA A 289 10.71 14.08 15.84
CA ALA A 289 9.87 13.93 17.03
C ALA A 289 8.48 14.54 16.82
N LEU A 290 8.37 15.69 16.13
CA LEU A 290 7.07 16.24 15.73
C LEU A 290 6.32 15.34 14.74
N GLU A 291 7.02 14.71 13.80
CA GLU A 291 6.40 13.71 12.93
C GLU A 291 5.94 12.47 13.74
N ALA A 292 6.72 12.04 14.74
CA ALA A 292 6.30 10.99 15.65
C ALA A 292 5.06 11.39 16.47
N PHE A 293 4.97 12.65 16.92
CA PHE A 293 3.79 13.20 17.59
C PHE A 293 2.56 13.13 16.68
N ARG A 294 2.67 13.63 15.43
CA ARG A 294 1.58 13.58 14.44
C ARG A 294 1.12 12.14 14.20
N LEU A 295 2.04 11.22 13.97
CA LEU A 295 1.73 9.80 13.72
C LEU A 295 1.13 9.10 14.95
N TRP A 296 1.53 9.48 16.15
CA TRP A 296 0.99 8.95 17.39
C TRP A 296 -0.39 9.53 17.72
N HIS A 297 -0.61 10.82 17.45
CA HIS A 297 -1.83 11.55 17.76
C HIS A 297 -2.93 11.34 16.72
N ASP A 298 -2.62 11.57 15.43
CA ASP A 298 -3.57 11.50 14.31
C ASP A 298 -3.64 10.09 13.70
N GLY A 299 -2.58 9.29 13.90
CA GLY A 299 -2.41 8.00 13.26
C GLY A 299 -1.68 8.08 11.91
N PRO A 300 -1.12 6.95 11.44
CA PRO A 300 -0.57 6.87 10.10
C PRO A 300 -1.69 6.77 9.06
N ARG A 301 -1.31 7.01 7.80
CA ARG A 301 -2.17 6.78 6.64
C ARG A 301 -2.68 5.33 6.58
N LYS A 302 -3.87 5.15 6.01
CA LYS A 302 -4.48 3.83 5.81
C LYS A 302 -4.12 3.20 4.47
N ASP A 303 -3.96 4.02 3.43
CA ASP A 303 -3.71 3.54 2.08
C ASP A 303 -2.24 3.25 1.82
N VAL A 304 -2.01 2.32 0.87
CA VAL A 304 -0.68 2.02 0.36
C VAL A 304 -0.66 2.33 -1.13
N TRP A 305 0.28 3.18 -1.52
CA TRP A 305 0.56 3.41 -2.92
C TRP A 305 1.75 2.58 -3.37
N THR A 306 1.72 2.20 -4.64
CA THR A 306 2.75 1.41 -5.27
C THR A 306 2.94 1.84 -6.72
N LEU A 307 3.91 1.25 -7.40
CA LEU A 307 4.25 1.53 -8.79
C LEU A 307 4.61 0.22 -9.49
N ALA A 308 4.15 0.07 -10.73
CA ALA A 308 4.46 -1.08 -11.57
C ALA A 308 5.00 -0.58 -12.92
N ILE A 309 6.26 -0.91 -13.21
CA ILE A 309 6.96 -0.55 -14.45
C ILE A 309 7.50 -1.81 -15.10
N GLU A 310 7.19 -2.03 -16.36
CA GLU A 310 7.71 -3.12 -17.17
C GLU A 310 9.01 -2.71 -17.87
N ALA A 311 9.91 -3.67 -18.10
CA ALA A 311 11.13 -3.43 -18.86
C ALA A 311 10.84 -2.77 -20.22
N GLU A 312 9.78 -3.21 -20.91
CA GLU A 312 9.34 -2.64 -22.18
C GLU A 312 8.93 -1.15 -22.08
N GLU A 313 8.39 -0.70 -20.94
CA GLU A 313 8.08 0.71 -20.70
C GLU A 313 9.36 1.54 -20.54
N VAL A 314 10.37 0.99 -19.86
CA VAL A 314 11.68 1.64 -19.70
C VAL A 314 12.41 1.76 -21.03
N GLU A 315 12.29 0.76 -21.91
CA GLU A 315 12.83 0.84 -23.27
C GLU A 315 12.20 1.98 -24.09
N VAL A 316 10.92 2.27 -23.86
CA VAL A 316 10.27 3.44 -24.49
C VAL A 316 10.82 4.74 -23.92
N LEU A 317 11.03 4.84 -22.59
CA LEU A 317 11.65 6.02 -21.97
C LEU A 317 13.07 6.28 -22.52
N GLN A 318 13.88 5.21 -22.62
CA GLN A 318 15.22 5.25 -23.23
C GLN A 318 15.16 5.76 -24.67
N THR A 319 14.21 5.26 -25.45
CA THR A 319 14.05 5.64 -26.86
C THR A 319 13.65 7.12 -27.00
N VAL A 320 12.74 7.60 -26.16
CA VAL A 320 12.35 9.02 -26.12
C VAL A 320 13.54 9.91 -25.75
N ALA A 321 14.32 9.55 -24.73
CA ALA A 321 15.51 10.30 -24.34
C ALA A 321 16.57 10.34 -25.46
N ALA A 322 16.83 9.19 -26.09
CA ALA A 322 17.82 9.09 -27.16
C ALA A 322 17.43 9.94 -28.38
N LEU A 323 16.14 10.00 -28.72
CA LEU A 323 15.62 10.82 -29.81
C LEU A 323 15.73 12.31 -29.51
N TRP A 324 15.37 12.76 -28.30
CA TRP A 324 15.59 14.15 -27.89
C TRP A 324 17.06 14.53 -27.91
N LYS A 325 17.95 13.67 -27.39
CA LYS A 325 19.39 13.89 -27.44
C LYS A 325 19.90 14.06 -28.87
N LYS A 326 19.48 13.19 -29.80
CA LYS A 326 19.82 13.31 -31.24
C LYS A 326 19.28 14.62 -31.83
N TYR A 327 18.06 15.02 -31.48
CA TYR A 327 17.50 16.29 -31.92
C TYR A 327 18.32 17.48 -31.40
N ASP A 328 18.69 17.49 -30.12
CA ASP A 328 19.47 18.56 -29.50
C ASP A 328 20.88 18.66 -30.12
N GLU A 329 21.49 17.53 -30.50
CA GLU A 329 22.81 17.47 -31.14
C GLU A 329 22.79 17.88 -32.62
N THR A 330 21.72 17.55 -33.35
CA THR A 330 21.67 17.69 -34.83
C THR A 330 20.77 18.80 -35.33
N GLY A 331 19.81 19.25 -34.52
CA GLY A 331 18.70 20.12 -34.93
C GLY A 331 17.72 19.46 -35.91
N ASN A 332 17.85 18.15 -36.19
CA ASN A 332 17.02 17.47 -37.17
C ASN A 332 15.63 17.15 -36.60
N GLU A 333 14.61 17.86 -37.06
CA GLU A 333 13.23 17.66 -36.62
C GLU A 333 12.66 16.24 -36.87
N GLU A 334 13.27 15.42 -37.72
CA GLU A 334 12.88 14.01 -37.90
C GLU A 334 13.23 13.15 -36.67
N GLU A 335 14.16 13.61 -35.83
CA GLU A 335 14.52 12.95 -34.57
C GLU A 335 13.59 13.30 -33.42
N ILE A 336 12.65 14.23 -33.62
CA ILE A 336 11.65 14.55 -32.59
C ILE A 336 10.78 13.28 -32.34
N PRO A 337 10.61 12.86 -31.07
CA PRO A 337 9.84 11.67 -30.71
C PRO A 337 8.34 11.90 -30.86
N THR A 338 7.88 11.89 -32.11
CA THR A 338 6.48 11.73 -32.51
C THR A 338 6.10 10.25 -32.44
N PHE A 339 4.79 9.94 -32.39
CA PHE A 339 4.32 8.54 -32.37
C PHE A 339 4.89 7.71 -33.53
N LYS A 340 4.88 8.28 -34.74
CA LYS A 340 5.40 7.62 -35.94
C LYS A 340 6.91 7.36 -35.84
N ARG A 341 7.69 8.32 -35.32
CA ARG A 341 9.14 8.18 -35.17
C ARG A 341 9.49 7.14 -34.11
N LEU A 342 8.80 7.16 -32.97
CA LEU A 342 8.95 6.19 -31.90
C LEU A 342 8.59 4.79 -32.37
N ARG A 343 7.46 4.62 -33.06
CA ARG A 343 7.04 3.32 -33.60
C ARG A 343 8.11 2.73 -34.52
N ARG A 344 8.71 3.54 -35.41
CA ARG A 344 9.81 3.08 -36.27
C ARG A 344 11.00 2.58 -35.46
N GLU A 345 11.47 3.37 -34.50
CA GLU A 345 12.64 3.01 -33.68
C GLU A 345 12.38 1.75 -32.84
N MET A 346 11.18 1.63 -32.26
CA MET A 346 10.80 0.45 -31.46
C MET A 346 10.68 -0.82 -32.30
N ILE A 347 10.16 -0.72 -33.54
CA ILE A 347 10.16 -1.85 -34.49
C ILE A 347 11.61 -2.29 -34.75
N ASP A 348 12.49 -1.36 -35.12
CA ASP A 348 13.88 -1.69 -35.45
C ASP A 348 14.60 -2.34 -34.25
N ARG A 349 14.37 -1.81 -33.05
CA ARG A 349 14.92 -2.33 -31.79
C ARG A 349 14.41 -3.76 -31.51
N LYS A 350 13.09 -4.00 -31.53
CA LYS A 350 12.51 -5.33 -31.27
C LYS A 350 12.89 -6.35 -32.34
N VAL A 351 12.96 -5.95 -33.61
CA VAL A 351 13.46 -6.80 -34.69
C VAL A 351 14.91 -7.22 -34.42
N ALA A 352 15.77 -6.29 -34.01
CA ALA A 352 17.17 -6.61 -33.70
C ALA A 352 17.30 -7.54 -32.49
N GLU A 353 16.49 -7.31 -31.44
CA GLU A 353 16.43 -8.16 -30.25
C GLU A 353 16.03 -9.60 -30.63
N TYR A 354 14.91 -9.78 -31.32
CA TYR A 354 14.40 -11.11 -31.68
C TYR A 354 15.29 -11.83 -32.71
N ARG A 355 16.01 -11.10 -33.58
CA ARG A 355 17.06 -11.70 -34.44
C ARG A 355 18.16 -12.32 -33.60
N LYS A 356 18.74 -11.56 -32.66
CA LYS A 356 19.80 -12.07 -31.75
C LYS A 356 19.29 -13.24 -30.92
N LEU A 357 18.03 -13.19 -30.49
CA LEU A 357 17.39 -14.24 -29.71
C LEU A 357 17.26 -15.53 -30.54
N LEU A 358 16.79 -15.43 -31.78
CA LEU A 358 16.76 -16.57 -32.70
C LEU A 358 18.15 -17.10 -33.06
N GLU A 359 19.17 -16.25 -33.19
CA GLU A 359 20.56 -16.68 -33.40
C GLU A 359 21.09 -17.49 -32.21
N LYS A 360 20.77 -17.06 -30.98
CA LYS A 360 21.18 -17.74 -29.74
C LYS A 360 20.49 -19.10 -29.55
N TYR A 361 19.19 -19.17 -29.78
CA TYR A 361 18.40 -20.37 -29.49
C TYR A 361 18.23 -21.29 -30.72
N GLY A 362 18.26 -20.78 -31.95
CA GLY A 362 18.21 -21.55 -33.19
C GLY A 362 17.07 -22.58 -33.22
N ARG A 363 17.40 -23.88 -33.33
CA ARG A 363 16.41 -24.98 -33.29
C ARG A 363 15.87 -25.30 -31.88
N ARG A 364 16.45 -24.70 -30.84
CA ARG A 364 16.08 -24.87 -29.42
C ARG A 364 15.14 -23.78 -28.91
N ILE A 365 14.31 -23.19 -29.78
CA ILE A 365 13.27 -22.22 -29.40
C ILE A 365 12.36 -22.77 -28.28
N LYS A 366 12.14 -24.09 -28.23
CA LYS A 366 11.35 -24.74 -27.17
C LYS A 366 12.00 -24.71 -25.78
N GLU A 367 13.30 -24.40 -25.67
CA GLU A 367 14.04 -24.24 -24.41
C GLU A 367 14.02 -22.79 -23.89
N MET A 368 13.40 -21.85 -24.63
CA MET A 368 13.26 -20.44 -24.26
C MET A 368 12.18 -20.25 -23.17
N PRO A 369 12.19 -19.16 -22.38
CA PRO A 369 11.06 -18.86 -21.49
C PRO A 369 9.74 -18.74 -22.26
N ARG A 370 8.65 -19.29 -21.72
CA ARG A 370 7.33 -19.36 -22.41
C ARG A 370 6.85 -18.01 -22.95
N LYS A 371 7.08 -16.91 -22.21
CA LYS A 371 6.77 -15.52 -22.61
C LYS A 371 7.29 -15.19 -24.02
N TYR A 372 8.52 -15.59 -24.35
CA TYR A 372 9.18 -15.21 -25.61
C TYR A 372 8.96 -16.23 -26.73
N GLN A 373 8.57 -17.47 -26.42
CA GLN A 373 8.45 -18.54 -27.41
C GLN A 373 7.44 -18.22 -28.51
N ALA A 374 6.23 -17.82 -28.12
CA ALA A 374 5.14 -17.59 -29.07
C ALA A 374 5.45 -16.40 -30.00
N ILE A 375 6.01 -15.33 -29.44
CA ILE A 375 6.37 -14.12 -30.21
C ILE A 375 7.54 -14.43 -31.14
N ALA A 376 8.54 -15.20 -30.68
CA ALA A 376 9.68 -15.59 -31.50
C ALA A 376 9.31 -16.53 -32.64
N GLN A 377 8.34 -17.44 -32.45
CA GLN A 377 7.81 -18.28 -33.53
C GLN A 377 7.11 -17.43 -34.59
N LYS A 378 6.21 -16.53 -34.17
CA LYS A 378 5.56 -15.58 -35.09
C LYS A 378 6.58 -14.71 -35.82
N PHE A 379 7.66 -14.30 -35.15
CA PHE A 379 8.74 -13.51 -35.74
C PHE A 379 9.48 -14.27 -36.84
N ALA A 380 9.83 -15.55 -36.59
CA ALA A 380 10.54 -16.38 -37.55
C ALA A 380 9.77 -16.56 -38.88
N GLU A 381 8.44 -16.51 -38.82
CA GLU A 381 7.54 -16.66 -39.96
C GLU A 381 7.08 -15.31 -40.55
N ALA A 382 7.41 -14.19 -39.90
CA ALA A 382 6.93 -12.87 -40.26
C ALA A 382 7.58 -12.35 -41.56
N LYS A 383 6.73 -12.08 -42.56
CA LYS A 383 7.14 -11.38 -43.80
C LYS A 383 7.05 -9.86 -43.66
N ASP A 384 6.16 -9.38 -42.79
CA ASP A 384 5.94 -7.98 -42.48
C ASP A 384 6.27 -7.76 -41.00
N LEU A 385 7.43 -7.15 -40.75
CA LEU A 385 7.95 -6.91 -39.41
C LEU A 385 7.19 -5.79 -38.68
N ALA A 386 6.62 -4.84 -39.41
CA ALA A 386 5.82 -3.77 -38.82
C ALA A 386 4.49 -4.31 -38.31
N ARG A 387 3.86 -5.20 -39.09
CA ARG A 387 2.66 -5.92 -38.66
C ARG A 387 2.95 -6.88 -37.52
N TRP A 388 4.05 -7.64 -37.59
CA TRP A 388 4.46 -8.50 -36.48
C TRP A 388 4.62 -7.72 -35.18
N TYR A 389 5.23 -6.52 -35.23
CA TYR A 389 5.35 -5.69 -34.05
C TYR A 389 3.97 -5.27 -33.51
N ASP A 390 3.09 -4.74 -34.37
CA ASP A 390 1.75 -4.28 -33.95
C ASP A 390 0.86 -5.42 -33.40
N ASP A 391 1.04 -6.65 -33.90
CA ASP A 391 0.29 -7.83 -33.45
C ASP A 391 0.77 -8.39 -32.09
N ASN A 392 1.94 -7.95 -31.60
CA ASN A 392 2.54 -8.49 -30.36
C ASN A 392 2.93 -7.41 -29.33
N PHE A 393 2.98 -6.14 -29.72
CA PHE A 393 3.34 -5.01 -28.85
C PHE A 393 2.41 -3.83 -29.09
N THR A 394 2.04 -3.12 -28.02
CA THR A 394 1.05 -2.04 -28.10
C THR A 394 1.62 -0.72 -27.63
N LEU A 395 2.47 -0.10 -28.48
CA LEU A 395 3.19 1.14 -28.14
C LEU A 395 2.27 2.26 -27.62
N ARG A 396 1.06 2.40 -28.17
CA ARG A 396 0.12 3.45 -27.72
C ARG A 396 -0.36 3.21 -26.29
N GLU A 397 -0.62 1.95 -25.92
CA GLU A 397 -0.98 1.58 -24.54
C GLU A 397 0.22 1.75 -23.60
N THR A 398 1.44 1.41 -24.05
CA THR A 398 2.68 1.69 -23.29
C THR A 398 2.85 3.18 -23.03
N LEU A 399 2.65 4.04 -24.03
CA LEU A 399 2.71 5.50 -23.87
C LEU A 399 1.64 6.02 -22.91
N TYR A 400 0.40 5.51 -23.00
CA TYR A 400 -0.63 5.83 -22.03
C TYR A 400 -0.27 5.35 -20.62
N SER A 401 0.33 4.17 -20.47
CA SER A 401 0.71 3.64 -19.16
C SER A 401 1.80 4.51 -18.52
N LEU A 402 2.81 4.92 -19.29
CA LEU A 402 3.84 5.86 -18.84
C LEU A 402 3.26 7.25 -18.48
N GLU A 403 2.31 7.76 -19.26
CA GLU A 403 1.61 9.02 -18.93
C GLU A 403 0.68 8.87 -17.72
N SER A 404 0.12 7.67 -17.50
CA SER A 404 -0.72 7.34 -16.34
C SER A 404 0.06 7.42 -15.03
N PHE A 405 1.36 7.12 -15.05
CA PHE A 405 2.27 7.27 -13.91
C PHE A 405 3.07 8.58 -13.91
N ASN A 406 2.72 9.53 -14.79
CA ASN A 406 3.41 10.80 -14.93
C ASN A 406 4.93 10.64 -15.16
N LEU A 407 5.37 9.58 -15.85
CA LEU A 407 6.75 9.37 -16.28
C LEU A 407 7.02 10.00 -17.65
N LEU A 408 5.95 10.22 -18.41
CA LEU A 408 5.99 10.76 -19.76
C LEU A 408 4.78 11.69 -19.97
N ALA A 409 4.95 12.72 -20.78
CA ALA A 409 3.89 13.64 -21.16
C ALA A 409 3.77 13.73 -22.69
N SER A 410 2.53 13.69 -23.18
CA SER A 410 2.20 14.04 -24.55
C SER A 410 1.90 15.53 -24.67
N GLU A 411 2.58 16.20 -25.61
CA GLU A 411 2.52 17.65 -25.83
C GLU A 411 2.33 17.99 -27.31
N GLU A 412 2.02 19.25 -27.59
CA GLU A 412 1.98 19.82 -28.94
C GLU A 412 3.30 20.54 -29.25
N ASP A 413 3.96 20.19 -30.36
CA ASP A 413 5.13 20.93 -30.84
C ASP A 413 4.73 22.22 -31.60
N ALA A 414 5.73 23.02 -32.00
CA ALA A 414 5.50 24.25 -32.75
C ALA A 414 4.80 24.05 -34.12
N ARG A 415 4.75 22.81 -34.64
CA ARG A 415 4.09 22.43 -35.90
C ARG A 415 2.72 21.79 -35.67
N GLY A 416 2.25 21.73 -34.42
CA GLY A 416 0.97 21.14 -34.07
C GLY A 416 0.98 19.60 -33.98
N ARG A 417 2.15 18.97 -33.98
CA ARG A 417 2.29 17.51 -33.90
C ARG A 417 2.30 17.06 -32.44
N GLU A 418 1.77 15.87 -32.20
CA GLU A 418 1.93 15.16 -30.92
C GLU A 418 3.40 14.71 -30.77
N VAL A 419 4.02 15.13 -29.66
CA VAL A 419 5.38 14.75 -29.27
C VAL A 419 5.40 14.26 -27.83
N PHE A 420 6.37 13.42 -27.48
CA PHE A 420 6.46 12.83 -26.15
C PHE A 420 7.72 13.31 -25.42
N ARG A 421 7.58 13.73 -24.17
CA ARG A 421 8.71 14.17 -23.33
C ARG A 421 8.73 13.41 -22.01
N LEU A 422 9.94 13.18 -21.49
CA LEU A 422 10.13 12.67 -20.15
C LEU A 422 9.80 13.77 -19.13
N THR A 423 9.07 13.39 -18.08
CA THR A 423 8.93 14.22 -16.88
C THR A 423 10.19 14.08 -16.01
N ASP A 424 10.26 14.82 -14.89
CA ASP A 424 11.33 14.62 -13.90
C ASP A 424 11.35 13.19 -13.35
N PHE A 425 10.16 12.64 -13.03
CA PHE A 425 10.04 11.25 -12.59
C PHE A 425 10.48 10.24 -13.66
N GLY A 426 10.16 10.49 -14.93
CA GLY A 426 10.60 9.64 -16.04
C GLY A 426 12.12 9.64 -16.24
N ARG A 427 12.77 10.80 -16.02
CA ARG A 427 14.24 10.91 -16.04
C ARG A 427 14.86 10.13 -14.89
N GLU A 428 14.32 10.27 -13.69
CA GLU A 428 14.82 9.56 -12.51
C GLU A 428 14.73 8.03 -12.66
N VAL A 429 13.60 7.51 -13.14
CA VAL A 429 13.46 6.08 -13.44
C VAL A 429 14.48 5.63 -14.48
N LEU A 430 14.67 6.43 -15.53
CA LEU A 430 15.62 6.12 -16.59
C LEU A 430 17.08 6.09 -16.07
N GLU A 431 17.46 7.05 -15.24
CA GLU A 431 18.78 7.13 -14.61
C GLU A 431 19.04 5.93 -13.68
N GLU A 432 18.04 5.52 -12.91
CA GLU A 432 18.17 4.39 -11.98
C GLU A 432 18.29 3.05 -12.71
N GLN A 433 17.53 2.85 -13.78
CA GLN A 433 17.58 1.59 -14.54
C GLN A 433 18.78 1.49 -15.49
N GLY A 434 19.34 2.62 -15.92
CA GLY A 434 20.48 2.67 -16.81
C GLY A 434 20.26 1.88 -18.10
N ASP A 435 21.27 1.10 -18.51
CA ASP A 435 21.25 0.31 -19.74
C ASP A 435 20.60 -1.08 -19.59
N ASN A 436 20.16 -1.46 -18.38
CA ASN A 436 19.58 -2.77 -18.11
C ASN A 436 18.14 -2.66 -17.59
N PRO A 437 17.16 -2.43 -18.50
CA PRO A 437 15.74 -2.42 -18.17
C PRO A 437 15.33 -3.65 -17.38
N ARG A 438 14.60 -3.44 -16.29
CA ARG A 438 14.03 -4.50 -15.46
C ARG A 438 12.62 -4.16 -15.02
N ASP A 439 11.85 -5.21 -14.77
CA ASP A 439 10.52 -5.08 -14.21
C ASP A 439 10.61 -4.62 -12.75
N ILE A 440 9.77 -3.66 -12.40
CA ILE A 440 9.52 -3.20 -11.04
C ILE A 440 8.04 -3.48 -10.77
N THR A 441 7.74 -4.49 -9.95
CA THR A 441 6.36 -4.92 -9.70
C THR A 441 5.69 -4.07 -8.63
N SER A 442 4.36 -3.99 -8.67
CA SER A 442 3.58 -3.34 -7.61
C SER A 442 3.88 -3.97 -6.26
N THR A 443 3.97 -5.29 -6.19
CA THR A 443 4.27 -6.04 -4.98
C THR A 443 5.63 -5.67 -4.38
N ALA A 444 6.67 -5.54 -5.22
CA ALA A 444 8.02 -5.22 -4.78
C ALA A 444 8.09 -3.82 -4.13
N VAL A 445 7.45 -2.82 -4.75
CA VAL A 445 7.39 -1.46 -4.19
C VAL A 445 6.48 -1.41 -2.96
N LYS A 446 5.35 -2.13 -3.00
CA LYS A 446 4.41 -2.24 -1.89
C LYS A 446 5.09 -2.77 -0.64
N ALA A 447 5.99 -3.75 -0.79
CA ALA A 447 6.73 -4.34 0.32
C ALA A 447 7.45 -3.29 1.19
N ILE A 448 7.87 -2.17 0.58
CA ILE A 448 8.47 -1.04 1.27
C ILE A 448 7.38 -0.09 1.77
N THR A 449 6.44 0.34 0.91
CA THR A 449 5.48 1.39 1.24
C THR A 449 4.43 0.99 2.28
N MET A 450 4.14 -0.32 2.45
CA MET A 450 3.20 -0.79 3.46
C MET A 450 3.74 -0.70 4.89
N THR A 451 5.06 -0.65 5.07
CA THR A 451 5.68 -0.46 6.41
C THR A 451 5.29 0.89 7.02
N ARG A 452 4.74 1.79 6.23
CA ARG A 452 4.23 3.09 6.67
C ARG A 452 2.80 3.01 7.24
N LYS A 453 2.19 1.83 7.28
CA LYS A 453 0.94 1.57 8.02
C LYS A 453 1.22 1.41 9.51
N MET A 454 0.14 1.37 10.30
CA MET A 454 0.20 1.22 11.75
C MET A 454 0.68 -0.16 12.22
N PHE A 455 0.41 -1.23 11.45
CA PHE A 455 0.62 -2.61 11.92
C PHE A 455 0.90 -3.61 10.79
N SER A 456 1.50 -3.16 9.69
CA SER A 456 1.76 -4.02 8.54
C SER A 456 3.25 -4.16 8.24
N ALA A 457 3.67 -5.39 8.02
CA ALA A 457 4.94 -5.73 7.39
C ALA A 457 4.67 -6.66 6.18
N PRO A 458 5.53 -6.63 5.16
CA PRO A 458 5.32 -7.43 3.96
C PRO A 458 5.44 -8.92 4.25
N ALA A 459 4.54 -9.70 3.65
CA ALA A 459 4.68 -11.15 3.60
C ALA A 459 6.04 -11.55 2.98
N MET A 460 6.53 -12.74 3.33
CA MET A 460 7.87 -13.18 2.93
C MET A 460 8.04 -13.27 1.41
N ASP A 461 6.99 -13.66 0.68
CA ASP A 461 6.95 -13.68 -0.78
C ASP A 461 7.11 -12.27 -1.38
N TRP A 462 6.48 -11.26 -0.77
CA TRP A 462 6.61 -9.87 -1.20
C TRP A 462 8.00 -9.31 -0.90
N TRP A 463 8.57 -9.64 0.26
CA TRP A 463 9.95 -9.30 0.61
C TRP A 463 10.94 -9.91 -0.39
N GLN A 464 10.77 -11.19 -0.75
CA GLN A 464 11.63 -11.86 -1.72
C GLN A 464 11.55 -11.22 -3.10
N GLN A 465 10.35 -10.87 -3.57
CA GLN A 465 10.18 -10.16 -4.85
C GLN A 465 10.90 -8.81 -4.85
N ALA A 466 10.81 -8.06 -3.74
CA ALA A 466 11.51 -6.78 -3.62
C ALA A 466 13.04 -6.94 -3.52
N HIS A 467 13.51 -8.00 -2.87
CA HIS A 467 14.93 -8.35 -2.83
C HIS A 467 15.45 -8.73 -4.22
N ASP A 468 14.73 -9.57 -4.96
CA ASP A 468 15.09 -9.98 -6.33
C ASP A 468 15.06 -8.80 -7.31
N ALA A 469 14.18 -7.83 -7.08
CA ALA A 469 14.13 -6.56 -7.82
C ALA A 469 15.20 -5.54 -7.40
N HIS A 470 16.06 -5.88 -6.43
CA HIS A 470 17.10 -5.03 -5.84
C HIS A 470 16.58 -3.76 -5.13
N LEU A 471 15.31 -3.78 -4.71
CA LEU A 471 14.68 -2.69 -3.96
C LEU A 471 14.95 -2.82 -2.46
N ILE A 472 15.15 -4.04 -1.97
CA ILE A 472 15.49 -4.31 -0.57
C ILE A 472 16.84 -5.05 -0.53
N GLY A 473 17.73 -4.59 0.34
CA GLY A 473 18.99 -5.27 0.64
C GLY A 473 18.81 -6.36 1.69
N SER A 474 19.87 -6.67 2.42
CA SER A 474 19.80 -7.74 3.44
C SER A 474 19.01 -7.38 4.70
N ALA A 475 18.73 -6.10 4.93
CA ALA A 475 18.06 -5.62 6.16
C ALA A 475 17.24 -4.32 5.98
N GLU A 476 17.46 -3.53 4.92
CA GLU A 476 16.79 -2.25 4.72
C GLU A 476 16.56 -1.99 3.21
N PRO A 477 15.62 -1.09 2.85
CA PRO A 477 15.45 -0.66 1.46
C PRO A 477 16.74 -0.05 0.89
N THR A 478 17.04 -0.37 -0.37
CA THR A 478 18.16 0.22 -1.10
C THR A 478 17.84 1.66 -1.51
N ARG A 479 18.83 2.40 -2.04
CA ARG A 479 18.57 3.72 -2.66
C ARG A 479 17.48 3.65 -3.73
N SER A 480 17.49 2.59 -4.54
CA SER A 480 16.46 2.30 -5.54
C SER A 480 15.10 2.03 -4.88
N GLY A 481 15.05 1.21 -3.83
CA GLY A 481 13.83 0.96 -3.07
C GLY A 481 13.21 2.23 -2.49
N TRP A 482 14.01 3.10 -1.87
CA TRP A 482 13.55 4.40 -1.37
C TRP A 482 13.05 5.31 -2.48
N MET A 483 13.75 5.34 -3.61
CA MET A 483 13.34 6.11 -4.78
C MET A 483 11.97 5.66 -5.30
N TYR A 484 11.76 4.37 -5.57
CA TYR A 484 10.47 3.88 -6.06
C TYR A 484 9.33 4.01 -5.05
N ALA A 485 9.62 3.81 -3.75
CA ALA A 485 8.65 4.06 -2.69
C ALA A 485 8.23 5.54 -2.65
N ARG A 486 9.19 6.48 -2.80
CA ARG A 486 8.89 7.91 -2.91
C ARG A 486 8.09 8.23 -4.17
N LEU A 487 8.49 7.68 -5.32
CA LEU A 487 7.77 7.90 -6.59
C LEU A 487 6.31 7.49 -6.43
N ALA A 488 6.05 6.30 -5.89
CA ALA A 488 4.70 5.82 -5.63
C ALA A 488 3.86 6.81 -4.79
N GLU A 489 4.47 7.64 -3.97
CA GLU A 489 3.74 8.54 -3.07
C GLU A 489 3.72 10.00 -3.53
N THR A 490 4.43 10.33 -4.58
CA THR A 490 4.58 11.72 -5.04
C THR A 490 4.10 11.93 -6.47
N LEU A 491 4.10 10.87 -7.29
CA LEU A 491 3.63 10.94 -8.67
C LEU A 491 2.11 11.18 -8.73
N GLN A 492 1.71 12.01 -9.68
CA GLN A 492 0.30 12.34 -9.95
C GLN A 492 -0.28 11.40 -11.01
N ARG A 493 -0.87 10.31 -10.53
CA ARG A 493 -1.52 9.26 -11.32
C ARG A 493 -2.72 9.77 -12.09
N LYS A 494 -2.95 9.16 -13.24
CA LYS A 494 -4.21 9.25 -13.99
C LYS A 494 -4.70 7.83 -14.27
N PRO A 495 -6.02 7.59 -14.29
CA PRO A 495 -6.56 6.28 -14.63
C PRO A 495 -6.20 5.88 -16.06
N LEU A 496 -5.87 4.61 -16.19
CA LEU A 496 -5.78 3.89 -17.45
C LEU A 496 -6.35 2.49 -17.20
N LEU A 497 -7.26 2.09 -18.07
CA LEU A 497 -7.70 0.72 -18.20
C LEU A 497 -7.65 0.35 -19.67
N THR A 498 -6.94 -0.72 -19.99
CA THR A 498 -7.12 -1.46 -21.24
C THR A 498 -8.38 -2.31 -21.16
N ARG A 499 -8.84 -2.82 -22.30
CA ARG A 499 -9.97 -3.76 -22.34
C ARG A 499 -9.76 -4.97 -21.41
N PHE A 500 -8.53 -5.50 -21.37
CA PHE A 500 -8.24 -6.66 -20.54
C PHE A 500 -8.19 -6.31 -19.05
N GLU A 501 -7.57 -5.19 -18.68
CA GLU A 501 -7.58 -4.73 -17.28
C GLU A 501 -9.00 -4.45 -16.79
N LEU A 502 -9.90 -3.93 -17.64
CA LEU A 502 -11.32 -3.78 -17.28
C LEU A 502 -12.00 -5.15 -17.06
N GLU A 503 -11.70 -6.14 -17.90
CA GLU A 503 -12.23 -7.50 -17.69
C GLU A 503 -11.77 -8.08 -16.36
N VAL A 504 -10.48 -7.94 -16.01
CA VAL A 504 -9.96 -8.36 -14.71
C VAL A 504 -10.63 -7.58 -13.58
N PHE A 505 -10.74 -6.26 -13.71
CA PHE A 505 -11.35 -5.40 -12.70
C PHE A 505 -12.79 -5.79 -12.40
N HIS A 506 -13.62 -6.05 -13.41
CA HIS A 506 -15.01 -6.53 -13.21
C HIS A 506 -15.12 -7.93 -12.57
N THR A 507 -14.04 -8.70 -12.47
CA THR A 507 -14.07 -9.96 -11.70
C THR A 507 -13.85 -9.76 -10.20
N ILE A 508 -13.45 -8.55 -9.80
CA ILE A 508 -13.13 -8.19 -8.42
C ILE A 508 -14.36 -7.47 -7.86
N PRO A 509 -15.06 -8.03 -6.87
CA PRO A 509 -16.11 -7.31 -6.16
C PRO A 509 -15.49 -6.30 -5.18
N ALA A 510 -16.22 -5.24 -4.87
CA ALA A 510 -15.81 -4.24 -3.89
C ALA A 510 -15.25 -4.83 -2.58
N ARG A 511 -15.91 -5.88 -2.06
CA ARG A 511 -15.53 -6.56 -0.81
C ARG A 511 -15.27 -8.04 -0.98
N GLY A 512 -14.10 -8.36 -1.54
CA GLY A 512 -13.39 -9.61 -1.27
C GLY A 512 -13.57 -10.73 -2.30
N VAL A 513 -12.54 -10.88 -3.14
CA VAL A 513 -12.22 -12.11 -3.90
C VAL A 513 -10.79 -12.50 -3.59
N THR A 514 -10.42 -13.77 -3.61
CA THR A 514 -9.01 -14.14 -3.44
C THR A 514 -8.25 -14.06 -4.76
N GLU A 515 -6.94 -13.83 -4.71
CA GLU A 515 -6.08 -13.88 -5.91
C GLU A 515 -6.30 -15.20 -6.69
N ASP A 516 -6.32 -16.34 -5.98
CA ASP A 516 -6.54 -17.67 -6.56
C ASP A 516 -7.90 -17.79 -7.27
N GLU A 517 -8.96 -17.16 -6.74
CA GLU A 517 -10.28 -17.17 -7.36
C GLU A 517 -10.28 -16.38 -8.68
N VAL A 518 -9.59 -15.24 -8.74
CA VAL A 518 -9.43 -14.43 -9.96
C VAL A 518 -8.64 -15.23 -11.01
N TYR A 519 -7.50 -15.81 -10.64
CA TYR A 519 -6.72 -16.66 -11.55
C TYR A 519 -7.56 -17.82 -12.07
N ALA A 520 -8.21 -18.58 -11.18
CA ALA A 520 -9.01 -19.74 -11.57
C ALA A 520 -10.19 -19.38 -12.49
N GLN A 521 -10.79 -18.20 -12.35
CA GLN A 521 -11.89 -17.75 -13.20
C GLN A 521 -11.40 -17.38 -14.61
N LEU A 522 -10.29 -16.66 -14.71
CA LEU A 522 -9.78 -16.15 -15.99
C LEU A 522 -8.98 -17.21 -16.77
N GLU A 523 -8.23 -18.09 -16.10
CA GLU A 523 -7.55 -19.21 -16.75
C GLU A 523 -8.55 -20.19 -17.39
N LYS A 524 -9.72 -20.39 -16.78
CA LYS A 524 -10.83 -21.17 -17.39
C LYS A 524 -11.33 -20.57 -18.71
N ARG A 525 -11.10 -19.26 -18.93
CA ARG A 525 -11.42 -18.56 -20.18
C ARG A 525 -10.27 -18.59 -21.19
N GLY A 526 -9.14 -19.22 -20.83
CA GLY A 526 -7.96 -19.37 -21.68
C GLY A 526 -6.91 -18.28 -21.52
N GLU A 527 -7.02 -17.43 -20.48
CA GLU A 527 -6.05 -16.37 -20.22
C GLU A 527 -4.81 -16.91 -19.49
N ALA A 528 -3.63 -16.34 -19.81
CA ALA A 528 -2.36 -16.74 -19.22
C ALA A 528 -2.17 -16.12 -17.83
N THR A 529 -1.67 -16.90 -16.87
CA THR A 529 -1.40 -16.47 -15.49
C THR A 529 -0.56 -15.19 -15.42
N GLU A 530 0.52 -15.10 -16.23
CA GLU A 530 1.39 -13.91 -16.22
C GLU A 530 0.65 -12.64 -16.68
N ARG A 531 -0.28 -12.78 -17.63
CA ARG A 531 -1.07 -11.66 -18.14
C ARG A 531 -2.06 -11.17 -17.08
N ILE A 532 -2.72 -12.09 -16.38
CA ILE A 532 -3.63 -11.79 -15.26
C ILE A 532 -2.85 -11.07 -14.15
N ARG A 533 -1.67 -11.59 -13.79
CA ARG A 533 -0.78 -10.99 -12.79
C ARG A 533 -0.42 -9.55 -13.15
N TRP A 534 0.02 -9.29 -14.39
CA TRP A 534 0.36 -7.92 -14.81
C TRP A 534 -0.84 -6.97 -14.77
N ALA A 535 -2.02 -7.45 -15.15
CA ALA A 535 -3.24 -6.65 -15.01
C ALA A 535 -3.51 -6.29 -13.55
N LEU A 536 -3.41 -7.25 -12.62
CA LEU A 536 -3.56 -6.99 -11.19
C LEU A 536 -2.50 -5.99 -10.68
N GLU A 537 -1.23 -6.14 -11.08
CA GLU A 537 -0.16 -5.21 -10.70
C GLU A 537 -0.43 -3.78 -11.19
N LYS A 538 -0.91 -3.63 -12.44
CA LYS A 538 -1.25 -2.31 -13.00
C LYS A 538 -2.50 -1.70 -12.36
N LEU A 539 -3.53 -2.51 -12.07
CA LEU A 539 -4.71 -2.07 -11.33
C LEU A 539 -4.34 -1.58 -9.92
N GLU A 540 -3.48 -2.31 -9.22
CA GLU A 540 -3.00 -1.94 -7.89
C GLU A 540 -2.09 -0.71 -7.91
N ALA A 541 -1.16 -0.61 -8.87
CA ALA A 541 -0.29 0.55 -9.02
C ALA A 541 -1.06 1.84 -9.37
N ARG A 542 -2.20 1.71 -10.05
CA ARG A 542 -3.15 2.80 -10.30
C ARG A 542 -4.15 3.00 -9.16
N HIS A 543 -3.94 2.33 -8.02
CA HIS A 543 -4.73 2.46 -6.80
C HIS A 543 -6.22 2.16 -7.02
N LEU A 544 -6.56 1.23 -7.91
CA LEU A 544 -7.95 0.79 -8.15
C LEU A 544 -8.35 -0.36 -7.23
N ILE A 545 -7.38 -1.23 -6.93
CA ILE A 545 -7.54 -2.37 -6.05
C ILE A 545 -6.41 -2.38 -5.01
N GLU A 546 -6.61 -3.13 -3.94
CA GLU A 546 -5.54 -3.47 -2.99
C GLU A 546 -5.49 -4.99 -2.79
N ILE A 547 -4.32 -5.59 -3.00
CA ILE A 547 -4.06 -6.99 -2.64
C ILE A 547 -3.65 -7.05 -1.16
N LEU A 548 -4.51 -7.58 -0.31
CA LEU A 548 -4.31 -7.62 1.14
C LEU A 548 -3.29 -8.71 1.54
N PRO A 549 -2.62 -8.57 2.70
CA PRO A 549 -1.59 -9.52 3.15
C PRO A 549 -2.07 -10.98 3.30
N ASP A 550 -3.38 -11.20 3.45
CA ASP A 550 -3.98 -12.52 3.57
C ASP A 550 -4.35 -13.18 2.22
N GLY A 551 -4.11 -12.47 1.10
CA GLY A 551 -4.40 -12.92 -0.27
C GLY A 551 -5.79 -12.53 -0.80
N ASN A 552 -6.57 -11.75 -0.04
CA ASN A 552 -7.79 -11.13 -0.56
C ASN A 552 -7.48 -9.92 -1.44
N ILE A 553 -8.36 -9.63 -2.38
CA ILE A 553 -8.37 -8.42 -3.21
C ILE A 553 -9.66 -7.66 -2.92
N VAL A 554 -9.53 -6.36 -2.70
CA VAL A 554 -10.65 -5.42 -2.52
C VAL A 554 -10.50 -4.23 -3.46
N GLU A 555 -11.62 -3.59 -3.80
CA GLU A 555 -11.56 -2.28 -4.45
C GLU A 555 -11.13 -1.21 -3.45
N THR A 556 -10.40 -0.22 -3.93
CA THR A 556 -10.19 1.02 -3.16
C THR A 556 -11.39 1.95 -3.36
N ALA A 557 -11.47 3.03 -2.58
CA ALA A 557 -12.46 4.09 -2.84
C ALA A 557 -12.35 4.68 -4.26
N THR A 558 -11.14 4.68 -4.84
CA THR A 558 -10.91 5.07 -6.23
C THR A 558 -11.44 4.03 -7.21
N GLY A 559 -11.26 2.75 -6.90
CA GLY A 559 -11.83 1.62 -7.64
C GLY A 559 -13.34 1.74 -7.74
N GLU A 560 -14.03 1.87 -6.61
CA GLU A 560 -15.50 1.94 -6.56
C GLU A 560 -16.06 3.11 -7.40
N LEU A 561 -15.42 4.28 -7.33
CA LEU A 561 -15.80 5.45 -8.14
C LEU A 561 -15.59 5.20 -9.64
N LEU A 562 -14.53 4.51 -10.02
CA LEU A 562 -14.27 4.18 -11.43
C LEU A 562 -15.18 3.06 -11.92
N ASP A 563 -15.48 2.04 -11.11
CA ASP A 563 -16.43 0.99 -11.47
C ASP A 563 -17.81 1.59 -11.78
N GLU A 564 -18.30 2.49 -10.92
CA GLU A 564 -19.55 3.22 -11.18
C GLU A 564 -19.48 4.08 -12.45
N ALA A 565 -18.36 4.77 -12.69
CA ALA A 565 -18.17 5.58 -13.89
C ALA A 565 -18.15 4.73 -15.18
N LEU A 566 -17.63 3.50 -15.10
CA LEU A 566 -17.39 2.62 -16.24
C LEU A 566 -18.56 1.70 -16.56
N ALA A 567 -19.55 1.57 -15.68
CA ALA A 567 -20.74 0.76 -15.88
C ALA A 567 -21.51 1.06 -17.19
N GLY A 568 -21.39 2.28 -17.73
CA GLY A 568 -22.00 2.71 -18.99
C GLY A 568 -21.13 2.57 -20.24
N VAL A 569 -19.87 2.11 -20.11
CA VAL A 569 -18.95 1.99 -21.25
C VAL A 569 -19.33 0.79 -22.11
N PRO A 570 -19.42 0.92 -23.45
CA PRO A 570 -19.77 -0.20 -24.31
C PRO A 570 -18.79 -1.38 -24.21
N GLU A 571 -19.32 -2.60 -24.23
CA GLU A 571 -18.50 -3.80 -24.29
C GLU A 571 -17.58 -3.78 -25.53
N GLY A 572 -16.33 -4.22 -25.36
CA GLY A 572 -15.33 -4.26 -26.44
C GLY A 572 -14.67 -2.93 -26.76
N PHE A 573 -14.95 -1.85 -26.02
CA PHE A 573 -14.22 -0.59 -26.13
C PHE A 573 -12.75 -0.80 -25.76
N GLY A 574 -11.83 -0.40 -26.65
CA GLY A 574 -10.41 -0.79 -26.56
C GLY A 574 -9.71 -0.28 -25.29
N ASN A 575 -9.85 1.01 -24.99
CA ASN A 575 -9.32 1.64 -23.79
C ASN A 575 -10.44 2.44 -23.08
N PRO A 576 -11.19 1.81 -22.15
CA PRO A 576 -12.30 2.42 -21.42
C PRO A 576 -12.01 3.81 -20.85
N ILE A 577 -10.82 4.00 -20.31
CA ILE A 577 -10.34 5.29 -19.82
C ILE A 577 -8.84 5.43 -20.10
N THR A 578 -8.40 6.64 -20.46
CA THR A 578 -7.00 6.95 -20.73
C THR A 578 -6.59 8.28 -20.08
N PRO A 579 -5.29 8.51 -19.84
CA PRO A 579 -4.81 9.78 -19.29
C PRO A 579 -5.16 11.00 -20.14
N VAL A 580 -5.18 10.84 -21.47
CA VAL A 580 -5.55 11.93 -22.39
C VAL A 580 -7.04 12.27 -22.30
N MET A 581 -7.92 11.28 -22.11
CA MET A 581 -9.34 11.52 -21.84
C MET A 581 -9.54 12.28 -20.52
N VAL A 582 -8.75 11.96 -19.49
CA VAL A 582 -8.79 12.67 -18.20
C VAL A 582 -8.39 14.13 -18.36
N ARG A 583 -7.33 14.43 -19.10
CA ARG A 583 -6.91 15.81 -19.41
C ARG A 583 -8.01 16.59 -20.13
N VAL A 584 -8.72 15.96 -21.07
CA VAL A 584 -9.90 16.55 -21.72
C VAL A 584 -11.01 16.83 -20.69
N LEU A 585 -11.34 15.87 -19.82
CA LEU A 585 -12.37 16.05 -18.79
C LEU A 585 -12.02 17.19 -17.81
N GLN A 586 -10.77 17.27 -17.35
CA GLN A 586 -10.27 18.34 -16.50
C GLN A 586 -10.37 19.70 -17.19
N ALA A 587 -9.90 19.81 -18.43
CA ALA A 587 -9.97 21.05 -19.18
C ALA A 587 -11.42 21.51 -19.44
N LEU A 588 -12.33 20.57 -19.76
CA LEU A 588 -13.76 20.87 -19.91
C LEU A 588 -14.41 21.29 -18.58
N ARG A 589 -13.99 20.69 -17.46
CA ARG A 589 -14.45 21.02 -16.11
C ARG A 589 -14.12 22.46 -15.75
N GLU A 590 -12.91 22.91 -16.05
CA GLU A 590 -12.43 24.25 -15.73
C GLU A 590 -13.08 25.37 -16.55
N VAL A 591 -13.38 25.12 -17.83
CA VAL A 591 -14.01 26.14 -18.71
C VAL A 591 -15.54 26.10 -18.68
N GLY A 592 -16.11 25.11 -17.99
CA GLY A 592 -17.54 24.89 -17.87
C GLY A 592 -18.15 25.47 -16.60
N THR A 593 -19.48 25.42 -16.50
CA THR A 593 -20.21 25.85 -15.30
C THR A 593 -20.82 24.63 -14.61
N LEU A 594 -20.62 24.49 -13.29
CA LEU A 594 -21.21 23.41 -12.50
C LEU A 594 -22.71 23.63 -12.31
N TYR A 595 -23.53 22.62 -12.65
CA TYR A 595 -24.95 22.58 -12.35
C TYR A 595 -25.19 21.55 -11.24
N VAL A 596 -25.19 22.03 -9.99
CA VAL A 596 -25.22 21.19 -8.78
C VAL A 596 -26.42 20.23 -8.77
N LYS A 597 -27.62 20.70 -9.14
CA LYS A 597 -28.85 19.87 -9.15
C LYS A 597 -28.80 18.68 -10.11
N GLU A 598 -28.06 18.80 -11.21
CA GLU A 598 -27.98 17.77 -12.25
C GLU A 598 -26.68 16.96 -12.17
N ARG A 599 -25.77 17.28 -11.23
CA ARG A 599 -24.40 16.74 -11.13
C ARG A 599 -23.72 16.65 -12.51
N LYS A 600 -23.69 17.80 -13.22
CA LYS A 600 -23.14 17.95 -14.57
C LYS A 600 -22.42 19.29 -14.74
N VAL A 601 -21.53 19.36 -15.71
CA VAL A 601 -20.79 20.59 -16.04
C VAL A 601 -21.13 21.00 -17.46
N ARG A 602 -21.87 22.09 -17.65
CA ARG A 602 -22.25 22.55 -19.01
C ARG A 602 -21.12 23.35 -19.64
N ILE A 603 -20.86 23.07 -20.90
CA ILE A 603 -19.78 23.66 -21.69
C ILE A 603 -20.41 24.38 -22.87
N LEU A 604 -20.09 25.66 -23.03
CA LEU A 604 -20.48 26.42 -24.21
C LEU A 604 -19.59 26.00 -25.40
N PRO A 605 -20.11 25.85 -26.62
CA PRO A 605 -19.29 25.47 -27.79
C PRO A 605 -18.07 26.36 -28.01
N ARG A 606 -18.18 27.67 -27.72
CA ARG A 606 -17.07 28.63 -27.82
C ARG A 606 -15.91 28.33 -26.86
N ASN A 607 -16.18 27.65 -25.75
CA ASN A 607 -15.18 27.32 -24.72
C ASN A 607 -14.40 26.04 -25.07
N ILE A 608 -14.80 25.26 -26.08
CA ILE A 608 -14.07 24.04 -26.49
C ILE A 608 -12.64 24.38 -26.95
N LYS A 609 -12.46 25.50 -27.66
CA LYS A 609 -11.14 25.97 -28.08
C LYS A 609 -10.24 26.31 -26.89
N GLU A 610 -10.82 26.82 -25.81
CA GLU A 610 -10.09 27.12 -24.58
C GLU A 610 -9.77 25.83 -23.81
N ALA A 611 -10.70 24.87 -23.74
CA ALA A 611 -10.44 23.55 -23.17
C ALA A 611 -9.29 22.83 -23.89
N TRP A 612 -9.24 22.89 -25.23
CA TRP A 612 -8.11 22.34 -25.99
C TRP A 612 -6.77 22.92 -25.53
N LYS A 613 -6.65 24.25 -25.47
CA LYS A 613 -5.41 24.90 -25.00
C LYS A 613 -5.02 24.47 -23.60
N ARG A 614 -5.98 24.41 -22.68
CA ARG A 614 -5.74 24.01 -21.28
C ARG A 614 -5.38 22.53 -21.13
N SER A 615 -5.84 21.68 -22.04
CA SER A 615 -5.48 20.26 -22.02
C SER A 615 -4.00 20.03 -22.31
N GLY A 616 -3.32 20.95 -23.03
CA GLY A 616 -1.94 20.81 -23.47
C GLY A 616 -1.71 19.72 -24.52
N LEU A 617 -2.78 19.16 -25.09
CA LEU A 617 -2.73 18.13 -26.12
C LEU A 617 -2.63 18.76 -27.52
N SER A 618 -2.04 18.03 -28.46
CA SER A 618 -2.19 18.38 -29.88
C SER A 618 -3.66 18.36 -30.27
N LYS A 619 -4.02 19.16 -31.28
CA LYS A 619 -5.42 19.25 -31.72
C LYS A 619 -6.02 17.89 -32.09
N GLU A 620 -5.25 17.06 -32.80
CA GLU A 620 -5.67 15.71 -33.19
C GLU A 620 -5.91 14.82 -31.97
N ALA A 621 -4.96 14.79 -31.02
CA ALA A 621 -5.10 14.01 -29.79
C ALA A 621 -6.28 14.47 -28.94
N PHE A 622 -6.52 15.79 -28.85
CA PHE A 622 -7.67 16.35 -28.14
C PHE A 622 -9.00 15.93 -28.78
N ASP A 623 -9.14 16.08 -30.10
CA ASP A 623 -10.37 15.75 -30.81
C ASP A 623 -10.69 14.25 -30.73
N ASP A 624 -9.68 13.39 -30.85
CA ASP A 624 -9.81 11.94 -30.71
C ASP A 624 -10.17 11.53 -29.28
N ALA A 625 -9.49 12.08 -28.26
CA ALA A 625 -9.79 11.83 -26.86
C ALA A 625 -11.19 12.32 -26.48
N LEU A 626 -11.62 13.50 -26.97
CA LEU A 626 -12.97 14.02 -26.78
C LEU A 626 -14.03 13.12 -27.43
N LYS A 627 -13.75 12.61 -28.62
CA LYS A 627 -14.64 11.66 -29.31
C LYS A 627 -14.75 10.35 -28.52
N ALA A 628 -13.63 9.80 -28.06
CA ALA A 628 -13.60 8.61 -27.21
C ALA A 628 -14.38 8.82 -25.91
N ALA A 629 -14.18 9.96 -25.23
CA ALA A 629 -14.90 10.31 -24.01
C ALA A 629 -16.42 10.48 -24.20
N ARG A 630 -16.85 10.88 -25.40
CA ARG A 630 -18.28 10.89 -25.76
C ARG A 630 -18.85 9.49 -25.95
N VAL A 631 -18.10 8.61 -26.63
CA VAL A 631 -18.52 7.21 -26.84
C VAL A 631 -18.58 6.45 -25.51
N ALA A 632 -17.61 6.70 -24.61
CA ALA A 632 -17.58 6.14 -23.26
C ALA A 632 -18.63 6.77 -22.32
N GLY A 633 -19.38 7.78 -22.74
CA GLY A 633 -20.45 8.39 -21.94
C GLY A 633 -19.99 9.40 -20.89
N PHE A 634 -18.69 9.71 -20.78
CA PHE A 634 -18.16 10.72 -19.86
C PHE A 634 -18.49 12.15 -20.27
N VAL A 635 -18.66 12.38 -21.59
CA VAL A 635 -19.03 13.67 -22.16
C VAL A 635 -20.29 13.53 -23.00
N GLY A 636 -21.31 14.31 -22.69
CA GLY A 636 -22.51 14.43 -23.51
C GLY A 636 -22.32 15.37 -24.69
N LYS A 637 -23.43 15.87 -25.24
CA LYS A 637 -23.39 16.85 -26.35
C LYS A 637 -22.65 18.14 -25.96
N ASN A 638 -23.03 18.72 -24.81
CA ASN A 638 -22.54 20.01 -24.32
C ASN A 638 -22.23 19.99 -22.81
N ALA A 639 -21.93 18.83 -22.22
CA ALA A 639 -21.67 18.74 -20.79
C ALA A 639 -20.77 17.55 -20.42
N VAL A 640 -19.97 17.70 -19.37
CA VAL A 640 -19.41 16.56 -18.64
C VAL A 640 -20.56 15.90 -17.88
N THR A 641 -20.72 14.59 -18.06
CA THR A 641 -21.79 13.78 -17.43
C THR A 641 -21.45 13.45 -15.98
N THR A 642 -22.37 12.77 -15.29
CA THR A 642 -22.11 12.26 -13.94
C THR A 642 -20.96 11.25 -13.95
N ALA A 643 -20.93 10.31 -14.91
CA ALA A 643 -19.81 9.39 -15.09
C ALA A 643 -18.48 10.14 -15.32
N GLY A 644 -18.49 11.20 -16.15
CA GLY A 644 -17.29 12.03 -16.34
C GLY A 644 -16.85 12.78 -15.09
N LEU A 645 -17.76 13.13 -14.17
CA LEU A 645 -17.41 13.71 -12.88
C LEU A 645 -16.88 12.66 -11.90
N LEU A 646 -17.46 11.46 -11.88
CA LEU A 646 -16.95 10.33 -11.08
C LEU A 646 -15.51 9.98 -11.47
N VAL A 647 -15.16 10.01 -12.77
CA VAL A 647 -13.75 9.88 -13.20
C VAL A 647 -12.86 10.96 -12.58
N LEU A 648 -13.31 12.21 -12.53
CA LEU A 648 -12.53 13.30 -11.93
C LEU A 648 -12.42 13.19 -10.40
N GLU A 649 -13.48 12.73 -9.74
CA GLU A 649 -13.49 12.41 -8.31
C GLU A 649 -12.51 11.26 -8.01
N ALA A 650 -12.52 10.20 -8.83
CA ALA A 650 -11.58 9.09 -8.73
C ALA A 650 -10.13 9.56 -8.94
N VAL A 651 -9.85 10.44 -9.90
CA VAL A 651 -8.50 11.02 -10.08
C VAL A 651 -8.01 11.75 -8.84
N ALA A 652 -8.90 12.45 -8.12
CA ALA A 652 -8.54 13.12 -6.88
C ALA A 652 -8.26 12.11 -5.74
N ALA A 653 -9.07 11.05 -5.63
CA ALA A 653 -8.90 10.00 -4.62
C ALA A 653 -7.70 9.06 -4.90
N MET A 654 -7.32 8.90 -6.18
CA MET A 654 -6.25 8.00 -6.63
C MET A 654 -4.87 8.42 -6.11
N ASN A 655 -4.70 9.71 -5.88
CA ASN A 655 -3.43 10.32 -5.55
C ASN A 655 -3.32 10.55 -4.05
N PRO A 656 -2.12 10.34 -3.45
CA PRO A 656 -1.85 10.76 -2.09
C PRO A 656 -2.24 12.22 -1.93
N GLN A 657 -3.11 12.51 -0.96
CA GLN A 657 -3.39 13.88 -0.62
C GLN A 657 -2.10 14.49 -0.04
N PRO A 658 -1.81 15.77 -0.34
CA PRO A 658 -0.76 16.48 0.36
C PRO A 658 -1.21 16.67 1.81
N ASP A 659 -1.02 15.62 2.62
CA ASP A 659 -0.84 15.80 4.05
C ASP A 659 0.45 16.63 4.23
N SER A 660 0.70 17.21 5.40
CA SER A 660 1.94 17.92 5.75
C SER A 660 3.22 17.04 5.70
N SER A 661 3.14 15.89 5.04
CA SER A 661 3.99 14.70 5.05
C SER A 661 5.25 14.77 4.18
N THR A 662 5.70 15.95 3.73
CA THR A 662 6.97 16.04 2.98
C THR A 662 8.21 15.81 3.84
N LEU A 663 8.10 15.86 5.17
CA LEU A 663 9.22 15.56 6.07
C LEU A 663 9.66 14.08 6.02
N GLY A 664 8.79 13.16 5.60
CA GLY A 664 9.08 11.72 5.52
C GLY A 664 10.09 11.29 4.44
N LEU A 665 10.41 12.18 3.49
CA LEU A 665 11.10 11.84 2.23
C LEU A 665 12.58 12.27 2.17
N VAL A 666 13.14 12.79 3.26
CA VAL A 666 14.55 13.22 3.29
C VAL A 666 15.47 12.00 3.12
N GLN A 667 16.39 12.08 2.16
CA GLN A 667 17.39 11.04 1.93
C GLN A 667 18.33 10.95 3.13
N PRO A 668 18.87 9.75 3.46
CA PRO A 668 19.88 9.61 4.51
C PRO A 668 21.14 10.47 4.29
N GLU A 669 21.40 10.90 3.05
CA GLU A 669 22.59 11.69 2.70
C GLU A 669 22.44 13.20 2.96
N GLU A 670 21.22 13.72 3.23
CA GLU A 670 21.03 15.13 3.59
C GLU A 670 21.16 15.40 5.11
N ALA A 671 21.40 14.36 5.91
CA ALA A 671 21.56 14.45 7.37
C ALA A 671 22.95 13.96 7.86
N ALA A 672 23.97 13.97 7.00
CA ALA A 672 25.35 13.62 7.33
C ALA A 672 26.30 14.81 7.23
#